data_AF-A0A3M7NPQ3-F1
#
_entry.id   AF-A0A3M7NPQ3-F1
#
_cell.length_a   1.000
_cell.length_b   1.000
_cell.length_c   1.000
_cell.angle_alpha   90.00
_cell.angle_beta   90.00
_cell.angle_gamma   90.00
#
_symmetry.space_group_name_H-M   'P 1'
#
loop_
_entity.id
_entity.type
_entity.pdbx_description
1 polymer ?
#
loop_
_entity_poly.entity_id
_entity_poly.type
_entity_poly.pdbx_seq_one_letter_code
_entity_poly.pdbx_strand_id
1 'polypeptide(L)'
;MEILREAVKVSAFVPLVEHQSTTPASFYTGPPVLHYHSDRSKLIIVTPEIEKVLAFGPLIQHAQPIENIPGHDETNGDAEHAETRRVVDDVDVFVTSDKLLLFSSAVAAGVAIPYPIISLHAIQTLPAPSDSSAQAQAQAPGQGVYMQLITSTDDDEEVDSISVTLVPKASVTPPVPQSGEAEDDDLAANDDGAQQSPAQALFDALRLIQSGLAIPLGNSGGGLPPAMPGSGGWITAENMHEFIDEDGNFIDRDDKETEEANVGAAGAEGGDAPSLGPGAGSISFTFILPLFPSLLSFYRTLETSPSSTLNRVLRYLNAYKKTFSIPVNERYDIVLLGGALGSLFSLLQAFASPIIGRASDKYGRRTALLWSMAGNIASVALWCAAVNFKTFLLSRVVGGLSEGNVQLATAIATDISDESQRGSTMALVGACFSVAFTFGPALGAALSNVTMVAANPFATAAGVSLSLICIETLYLYLCLPETKPAASTTKKPQSSSRRTQHTNRPALLNLIHFLFLLPFSGVEFSLPFLITTALFPDHPSPSKANGRVLGFIGLIASLLQGSVVRRLPPLTVVKTGVVSCGAAMFMLARIQSTPALYAAATLLAVTSATVVTGLNSLGSFEADEHNRGEILGALRSWGQLGRAFGPVVFCTLFWWAGREVAYTIGALHERKVRFQIYEQSQKFGEIGAGVSFSPNAVQAMKVCHEGIYEVFEKVCTRNLWPSKQKVWFDYLNGYDSDLKAAGHQEAAFTITNSLGQAGVHRAHFLDELVKLLPEGVAHFGKRIKGISEKGNNGRLELSFEDGSTAEADAVVGCDGIKSKVRTIIYGENHACSRPTYSHKYAYRGLIPMEKAIEAVGQERAENACMHMGPGGHLLTFPVDHGRTLNVVAFHTSLDSWPDSSKLTRPATREEALRDFAGYGHNVRALLQMTKPNLDCWAIFHLADNPVPHFHKGRIVLSGDAAHATSPHHGAGAGLCIEDSATLATLLADPGVQSPPDLAVVFETFDQARRDRGHWLVQSSQFIGNAYEWLAEGVGKDFKKIEDEINRRNGIIANVDIERMCEDARVLLGRNVDKRDKSV
;
A
#
# COMPACT_ATOMS: atom_id res chain seq x y z
N MET A 1 -3.21 -15.87 28.81
CA MET A 1 -2.74 -15.42 30.14
C MET A 1 -2.52 -16.67 31.00
N GLU A 2 -1.54 -16.66 31.90
CA GLU A 2 -1.25 -17.79 32.79
C GLU A 2 -1.31 -17.37 34.27
N ILE A 3 -1.77 -18.25 35.16
CA ILE A 3 -1.83 -17.98 36.61
C ILE A 3 -0.50 -18.31 37.25
N LEU A 4 0.11 -17.36 37.95
CA LEU A 4 1.31 -17.55 38.75
C LEU A 4 0.92 -17.96 40.18
N ARG A 5 1.51 -19.05 40.69
CA ARG A 5 1.26 -19.57 42.05
C ARG A 5 2.46 -19.44 43.00
N GLU A 6 3.60 -19.01 42.46
CA GLU A 6 4.84 -18.83 43.21
C GLU A 6 5.41 -17.44 42.91
N ALA A 7 6.06 -16.84 43.91
CA ALA A 7 6.66 -15.52 43.78
C ALA A 7 7.83 -15.57 42.78
N VAL A 8 7.81 -14.64 41.83
CA VAL A 8 8.87 -14.50 40.83
C VAL A 8 10.05 -13.78 41.47
N LYS A 9 11.22 -14.42 41.47
CA LYS A 9 12.46 -13.80 41.98
C LYS A 9 13.15 -13.03 40.86
N VAL A 10 13.67 -11.83 41.16
CA VAL A 10 14.49 -11.02 40.22
C VAL A 10 15.67 -11.83 39.68
N SER A 11 16.24 -12.75 40.47
CA SER A 11 17.34 -13.64 40.07
C SER A 11 16.98 -14.68 39.00
N ALA A 12 15.71 -14.80 38.61
CA ALA A 12 15.27 -15.67 37.52
C ALA A 12 15.47 -15.04 36.13
N PHE A 13 15.87 -13.76 36.09
CA PHE A 13 16.06 -12.99 34.86
C PHE A 13 17.50 -12.51 34.73
N VAL A 14 17.92 -12.24 33.48
CA VAL A 14 19.16 -11.52 33.21
C VAL A 14 18.88 -10.01 33.36
N PRO A 15 19.59 -9.27 34.22
CA PRO A 15 19.48 -7.82 34.27
C PRO A 15 19.81 -7.18 32.92
N LEU A 16 19.05 -6.16 32.51
CA LEU A 16 19.27 -5.48 31.23
C LEU A 16 20.72 -4.99 31.05
N VAL A 17 21.35 -4.49 32.11
CA VAL A 17 22.75 -4.01 32.09
C VAL A 17 23.75 -5.14 31.84
N GLU A 18 23.49 -6.33 32.37
CA GLU A 18 24.33 -7.51 32.15
C GLU A 18 24.15 -8.09 30.74
N HIS A 19 22.91 -8.08 30.24
CA HIS A 19 22.63 -8.44 28.85
C HIS A 19 23.28 -7.47 27.86
N GLN A 20 23.31 -6.17 28.18
CA GLN A 20 23.91 -5.14 27.34
C GLN A 20 25.44 -5.10 27.39
N SER A 21 26.06 -5.65 28.44
CA SER A 21 27.52 -5.69 28.59
C SER A 21 28.18 -6.95 28.04
N THR A 22 27.39 -7.90 27.51
CA THR A 22 27.88 -9.19 26.99
C THR A 22 27.49 -9.38 25.52
N THR A 23 28.38 -9.96 24.71
CA THR A 23 28.08 -10.36 23.33
C THR A 23 27.38 -11.73 23.34
N PRO A 24 26.12 -11.87 22.88
CA PRO A 24 25.40 -13.13 23.07
C PRO A 24 25.98 -14.27 22.23
N ALA A 25 26.35 -15.38 22.88
CA ALA A 25 26.57 -16.65 22.22
C ALA A 25 25.20 -17.34 22.03
N SER A 26 24.64 -17.22 20.82
CA SER A 26 23.31 -17.74 20.39
C SER A 26 22.09 -16.95 20.88
N PHE A 27 21.21 -16.60 19.95
CA PHE A 27 20.03 -15.74 20.16
C PHE A 27 18.78 -16.49 20.70
N TYR A 28 18.87 -17.77 21.06
CA TYR A 28 17.66 -18.60 21.25
C TYR A 28 17.64 -19.51 22.50
N THR A 29 18.62 -19.45 23.41
CA THR A 29 18.66 -20.38 24.58
C THR A 29 19.06 -19.73 25.92
N GLY A 30 18.73 -18.45 26.15
CA GLY A 30 19.01 -17.75 27.42
C GLY A 30 17.75 -17.51 28.30
N PRO A 31 17.90 -17.31 29.62
CA PRO A 31 16.82 -16.85 30.48
C PRO A 31 16.33 -15.44 30.06
N PRO A 32 15.04 -15.11 30.28
CA PRO A 32 14.46 -13.85 29.83
C PRO A 32 15.14 -12.62 30.46
N VAL A 33 15.20 -11.52 29.71
CA VAL A 33 15.83 -10.27 30.14
C VAL A 33 14.82 -9.43 30.93
N LEU A 34 15.24 -8.84 32.06
CA LEU A 34 14.40 -7.96 32.87
C LEU A 34 14.59 -6.50 32.47
N HIS A 35 13.55 -5.89 31.89
CA HIS A 35 13.56 -4.50 31.41
C HIS A 35 13.07 -3.50 32.45
N TYR A 36 12.13 -3.91 33.33
CA TYR A 36 11.63 -3.06 34.40
C TYR A 36 11.09 -3.90 35.55
N HIS A 37 11.29 -3.42 36.79
CA HIS A 37 10.75 -4.02 38.00
C HIS A 37 10.27 -2.92 38.97
N SER A 38 9.05 -3.07 39.49
CA SER A 38 8.51 -2.21 40.55
C SER A 38 7.83 -3.06 41.61
N ASP A 39 8.27 -2.91 42.86
CA ASP A 39 7.66 -3.53 44.02
C ASP A 39 6.51 -2.67 44.55
N ARG A 40 5.50 -3.32 45.13
CA ARG A 40 4.39 -2.62 45.81
C ARG A 40 3.63 -1.60 44.94
N SER A 41 3.41 -1.94 43.67
CA SER A 41 2.53 -1.19 42.77
C SER A 41 1.06 -1.42 43.14
N LYS A 42 0.18 -0.52 42.72
CA LYS A 42 -1.28 -0.73 42.82
C LYS A 42 -1.85 -1.16 41.48
N LEU A 43 -2.70 -2.17 41.48
CA LEU A 43 -3.45 -2.61 40.30
C LEU A 43 -4.92 -2.22 40.49
N ILE A 44 -5.43 -1.36 39.60
CA ILE A 44 -6.83 -0.93 39.58
C ILE A 44 -7.54 -1.71 38.48
N ILE A 45 -8.69 -2.27 38.81
CA ILE A 45 -9.42 -3.23 37.98
C ILE A 45 -10.90 -2.82 37.88
N VAL A 46 -11.47 -2.88 36.67
CA VAL A 46 -12.91 -2.68 36.43
C VAL A 46 -13.65 -4.03 36.56
N THR A 47 -14.64 -4.12 37.45
CA THR A 47 -15.15 -5.40 37.99
C THR A 47 -16.11 -6.19 37.08
N PRO A 48 -17.04 -5.59 36.30
CA PRO A 48 -18.03 -6.36 35.56
C PRO A 48 -17.46 -7.30 34.48
N GLU A 49 -16.32 -6.93 33.89
CA GLU A 49 -15.74 -7.64 32.74
C GLU A 49 -14.66 -8.63 33.14
N ILE A 50 -13.94 -8.34 34.24
CA ILE A 50 -12.77 -9.14 34.63
C ILE A 50 -13.14 -10.45 35.34
N GLU A 51 -14.34 -10.55 35.92
CA GLU A 51 -14.83 -11.79 36.55
C GLU A 51 -14.97 -12.92 35.52
N LYS A 52 -15.08 -12.60 34.23
CA LYS A 52 -15.07 -13.55 33.12
C LYS A 52 -13.67 -14.12 32.81
N VAL A 53 -12.60 -13.48 33.29
CA VAL A 53 -11.21 -13.87 33.01
C VAL A 53 -10.62 -14.65 34.18
N LEU A 54 -10.66 -15.98 34.06
CA LEU A 54 -10.20 -16.93 35.10
C LEU A 54 -8.78 -16.64 35.62
N ALA A 55 -7.91 -16.07 34.78
CA ALA A 55 -6.52 -15.78 35.15
C ALA A 55 -6.36 -14.70 36.23
N PHE A 56 -7.29 -13.74 36.33
CA PHE A 56 -7.26 -12.68 37.35
C PHE A 56 -8.01 -13.07 38.64
N GLY A 57 -8.76 -14.17 38.64
CA GLY A 57 -9.61 -14.61 39.76
C GLY A 57 -8.93 -14.58 41.13
N PRO A 58 -7.72 -15.15 41.30
CA PRO A 58 -7.00 -15.13 42.59
C PRO A 58 -6.65 -13.74 43.11
N LEU A 59 -6.34 -12.79 42.22
CA LEU A 59 -6.03 -11.39 42.57
C LEU A 59 -7.29 -10.61 42.96
N ILE A 60 -8.43 -10.90 42.32
CA ILE A 60 -9.70 -10.20 42.54
C ILE A 60 -10.33 -10.53 43.91
N GLN A 61 -10.12 -11.75 44.43
CA GLN A 61 -10.72 -12.22 45.69
C GLN A 61 -10.31 -11.38 46.92
N HIS A 62 -9.21 -10.64 46.85
CA HIS A 62 -8.69 -9.82 47.96
C HIS A 62 -8.63 -8.33 47.62
N ALA A 63 -9.24 -7.93 46.50
CA ALA A 63 -9.25 -6.55 46.05
C ALA A 63 -10.29 -5.73 46.86
N GLN A 64 -9.89 -4.56 47.34
CA GLN A 64 -10.77 -3.65 48.09
C GLN A 64 -11.68 -2.86 47.13
N PRO A 65 -12.98 -2.69 47.43
CA PRO A 65 -13.87 -1.85 46.63
C PRO A 65 -13.54 -0.37 46.80
N ILE A 66 -13.56 0.41 45.71
CA ILE A 66 -13.53 1.88 45.79
C ILE A 66 -14.95 2.42 45.56
N GLU A 67 -15.47 3.21 46.50
CA GLU A 67 -16.64 4.06 46.26
C GLU A 67 -16.21 5.39 45.62
N ASN A 68 -16.74 5.66 44.41
CA ASN A 68 -16.69 6.94 43.68
C ASN A 68 -15.32 7.55 43.36
N ILE A 69 -14.74 7.10 42.25
CA ILE A 69 -13.86 7.94 41.42
C ILE A 69 -14.65 8.30 40.15
N PRO A 70 -14.90 9.58 39.82
CA PRO A 70 -15.64 9.93 38.61
C PRO A 70 -14.90 9.41 37.38
N GLY A 71 -15.52 8.45 36.70
CA GLY A 71 -15.00 7.77 35.50
C GLY A 71 -15.58 8.37 34.22
N HIS A 72 -14.89 8.10 33.12
CA HIS A 72 -15.00 8.76 31.83
C HIS A 72 -16.18 8.27 30.97
N ASP A 73 -17.38 8.15 31.54
CA ASP A 73 -18.54 7.55 30.85
C ASP A 73 -19.92 8.19 31.12
N GLU A 74 -19.97 9.50 31.41
CA GLU A 74 -21.24 10.25 31.47
C GLU A 74 -21.71 10.80 30.09
N THR A 75 -21.43 10.10 28.99
CA THR A 75 -21.86 10.51 27.64
C THR A 75 -22.85 9.58 26.93
N ASN A 76 -23.32 8.53 27.60
CA ASN A 76 -24.50 7.77 27.17
C ASN A 76 -25.61 7.92 28.20
N GLY A 77 -26.79 8.37 27.74
CA GLY A 77 -27.94 8.66 28.58
C GLY A 77 -28.69 7.43 29.07
N ASP A 78 -28.00 6.46 29.65
CA ASP A 78 -28.58 5.32 30.36
C ASP A 78 -28.04 5.29 31.79
N ALA A 79 -28.85 5.80 32.72
CA ALA A 79 -28.51 5.92 34.13
C ALA A 79 -28.66 4.59 34.90
N GLU A 80 -28.04 3.48 34.44
CA GLU A 80 -28.21 2.19 35.13
C GLU A 80 -26.95 1.38 35.48
N HIS A 81 -25.72 1.67 35.03
CA HIS A 81 -24.54 0.87 35.44
C HIS A 81 -23.40 1.72 36.00
N ALA A 82 -23.35 1.87 37.33
CA ALA A 82 -22.16 2.37 38.01
C ALA A 82 -21.03 1.32 37.90
N GLU A 83 -19.98 1.60 37.12
CA GLU A 83 -18.80 0.74 37.03
C GLU A 83 -18.14 0.58 38.40
N THR A 84 -18.21 -0.61 38.98
CA THR A 84 -17.53 -0.90 40.25
C THR A 84 -16.05 -1.15 39.98
N ARG A 85 -15.15 -0.39 40.62
CA ARG A 85 -13.69 -0.57 40.52
C ARG A 85 -13.13 -1.17 41.80
N ARG A 86 -12.15 -2.06 41.67
CA ARG A 86 -11.41 -2.64 42.80
C ARG A 86 -9.92 -2.38 42.70
N VAL A 87 -9.25 -2.29 43.86
CA VAL A 87 -7.79 -2.11 43.94
C VAL A 87 -7.17 -3.32 44.60
N VAL A 88 -6.09 -3.81 43.99
CA VAL A 88 -5.15 -4.73 44.61
C VAL A 88 -3.90 -3.93 44.94
N ASP A 89 -3.64 -3.77 46.24
CA ASP A 89 -2.39 -3.19 46.74
C ASP A 89 -1.27 -4.24 46.75
N ASP A 90 -0.03 -3.78 46.87
CA ASP A 90 1.17 -4.61 46.99
C ASP A 90 1.35 -5.63 45.85
N VAL A 91 1.29 -5.14 44.61
CA VAL A 91 1.55 -5.92 43.38
C VAL A 91 2.96 -5.65 42.87
N ASP A 92 3.76 -6.69 42.74
CA ASP A 92 5.07 -6.67 42.09
C ASP A 92 4.89 -6.78 40.57
N VAL A 93 5.52 -5.87 39.82
CA VAL A 93 5.40 -5.74 38.36
C VAL A 93 6.75 -6.03 37.72
N PHE A 94 6.80 -6.99 36.79
CA PHE A 94 8.00 -7.34 36.02
C PHE A 94 7.74 -7.22 34.52
N VAL A 95 8.45 -6.32 33.84
CA VAL A 95 8.47 -6.24 32.38
C VAL A 95 9.68 -7.04 31.90
N THR A 96 9.43 -8.17 31.24
CA THR A 96 10.47 -9.08 30.77
C THR A 96 10.51 -9.13 29.24
N SER A 97 11.53 -9.74 28.65
CA SER A 97 11.60 -9.93 27.19
C SER A 97 10.51 -10.87 26.62
N ASP A 98 9.78 -11.60 27.48
CA ASP A 98 8.78 -12.62 27.07
C ASP A 98 7.34 -12.20 27.45
N LYS A 99 7.11 -11.91 28.73
CA LYS A 99 5.77 -11.59 29.29
C LYS A 99 5.82 -10.45 30.31
N LEU A 100 4.69 -9.77 30.50
CA LEU A 100 4.44 -8.91 31.66
C LEU A 100 3.95 -9.79 32.83
N LEU A 101 4.64 -9.75 33.96
CA LEU A 101 4.28 -10.53 35.14
C LEU A 101 3.79 -9.60 36.25
N LEU A 102 2.64 -9.93 36.83
CA LEU A 102 2.06 -9.26 37.99
C LEU A 102 1.94 -10.29 39.11
N PHE A 103 2.47 -10.01 40.30
CA PHE A 103 2.38 -10.95 41.43
C PHE A 103 2.12 -10.22 42.74
N SER A 104 1.17 -10.70 43.55
CA SER A 104 0.95 -10.15 44.88
C SER A 104 1.32 -11.18 45.95
N SER A 105 2.34 -10.83 46.73
CA SER A 105 2.83 -11.66 47.84
C SER A 105 1.80 -11.81 48.97
N ALA A 106 0.87 -10.86 49.11
CA ALA A 106 -0.18 -10.90 50.11
C ALA A 106 -1.19 -12.04 49.87
N VAL A 107 -1.38 -12.44 48.61
CA VAL A 107 -2.35 -13.49 48.21
C VAL A 107 -1.70 -14.71 47.59
N ALA A 108 -0.36 -14.75 47.53
CA ALA A 108 0.44 -15.81 46.92
C ALA A 108 -0.02 -16.18 45.49
N ALA A 109 -0.42 -15.18 44.70
CA ALA A 109 -0.94 -15.38 43.35
C ALA A 109 -0.58 -14.22 42.42
N GLY A 110 -0.53 -14.50 41.13
CA GLY A 110 -0.24 -13.52 40.09
C GLY A 110 -0.73 -13.93 38.71
N VAL A 111 -0.47 -13.09 37.70
CA VAL A 111 -0.83 -13.33 36.31
C VAL A 111 0.35 -13.01 35.39
N ALA A 112 0.59 -13.88 34.42
CA ALA A 112 1.50 -13.63 33.30
C ALA A 112 0.70 -13.26 32.04
N ILE A 113 0.98 -12.08 31.50
CA ILE A 113 0.28 -11.43 30.41
C ILE A 113 1.23 -11.39 29.20
N PRO A 114 0.95 -12.16 28.12
CA PRO A 114 1.70 -12.05 26.87
C PRO A 114 1.56 -10.65 26.25
N TYR A 115 2.62 -10.11 25.64
CA TYR A 115 2.54 -8.77 25.03
C TYR A 115 1.52 -8.62 23.88
N PRO A 116 1.25 -9.63 23.03
CA PRO A 116 0.28 -9.50 21.93
C PRO A 116 -1.17 -9.25 22.38
N ILE A 117 -1.52 -9.60 23.62
CA ILE A 117 -2.88 -9.40 24.13
C ILE A 117 -3.10 -8.00 24.73
N ILE A 118 -2.04 -7.20 24.91
CA ILE A 118 -2.14 -5.79 25.32
C ILE A 118 -2.43 -4.97 24.07
N SER A 119 -3.70 -4.67 23.80
CA SER A 119 -4.15 -3.96 22.59
C SER A 119 -3.88 -2.46 22.65
N LEU A 120 -3.93 -1.89 23.85
CA LEU A 120 -3.64 -0.50 24.12
C LEU A 120 -2.97 -0.36 25.47
N HIS A 121 -1.98 0.54 25.58
CA HIS A 121 -1.47 1.03 26.84
C HIS A 121 -1.23 2.55 26.74
N ALA A 122 -1.54 3.29 27.80
CA ALA A 122 -1.41 4.75 27.83
C ALA A 122 -1.17 5.24 29.27
N ILE A 123 -0.51 6.39 29.41
CA ILE A 123 -0.40 7.04 30.73
C ILE A 123 -1.73 7.71 31.05
N GLN A 124 -2.31 7.34 32.18
CA GLN A 124 -3.55 7.86 32.72
C GLN A 124 -3.27 8.68 33.99
N THR A 125 -3.80 9.90 34.04
CA THR A 125 -3.78 10.73 35.25
C THR A 125 -4.96 10.34 36.14
N LEU A 126 -4.69 9.95 37.39
CA LEU A 126 -5.70 9.56 38.37
C LEU A 126 -6.12 10.77 39.24
N PRO A 127 -7.41 10.89 39.60
CA PRO A 127 -7.88 11.94 40.50
C PRO A 127 -7.24 11.87 41.89
N ALA A 128 -7.05 13.02 42.53
CA ALA A 128 -6.56 13.06 43.91
C ALA A 128 -7.62 12.46 44.88
N PRO A 129 -7.20 11.72 45.93
CA PRO A 129 -8.13 11.16 46.89
C PRO A 129 -8.89 12.27 47.62
N SER A 130 -10.23 12.17 47.64
CA SER A 130 -11.11 13.11 48.32
C SER A 130 -11.23 12.78 49.81
N ASP A 131 -10.12 12.85 50.55
CA ASP A 131 -10.18 12.74 52.01
C ASP A 131 -10.33 14.12 52.65
N SER A 132 -11.46 14.32 53.32
CA SER A 132 -11.80 15.50 54.12
C SER A 132 -11.06 15.50 55.46
N SER A 133 -9.72 15.48 55.43
CA SER A 133 -8.89 15.76 56.60
C SER A 133 -7.87 16.85 56.28
N ALA A 134 -7.77 17.85 57.15
CA ALA A 134 -7.09 19.12 56.93
C ALA A 134 -5.53 19.04 56.87
N GLN A 135 -4.97 17.93 56.40
CA GLN A 135 -3.52 17.72 56.24
C GLN A 135 -3.09 17.21 54.86
N ALA A 136 -3.98 17.07 53.87
CA ALA A 136 -3.64 16.59 52.52
C ALA A 136 -3.42 17.71 51.47
N GLN A 137 -2.87 18.87 51.86
CA GLN A 137 -2.42 19.89 50.90
C GLN A 137 -0.94 19.67 50.54
N ALA A 138 -0.68 18.75 49.58
CA ALA A 138 0.47 18.70 48.66
C ALA A 138 0.75 17.27 48.15
N GLN A 139 -0.22 16.62 47.49
CA GLN A 139 0.07 15.42 46.68
C GLN A 139 -0.34 15.68 45.23
N ALA A 140 0.64 15.56 44.32
CA ALA A 140 0.43 15.66 42.88
C ALA A 140 -0.53 14.55 42.41
N PRO A 141 -1.33 14.76 41.35
CA PRO A 141 -2.18 13.72 40.80
C PRO A 141 -1.35 12.49 40.42
N GLY A 142 -1.72 11.31 40.92
CA GLY A 142 -1.00 10.07 40.65
C GLY A 142 -1.10 9.70 39.17
N GLN A 143 0.01 9.32 38.54
CA GLN A 143 0.01 8.78 37.18
C GLN A 143 0.08 7.24 37.23
N GLY A 144 -0.69 6.58 36.37
CA GLY A 144 -0.62 5.13 36.17
C GLY A 144 -0.59 4.78 34.69
N VAL A 145 -0.26 3.54 34.36
CA VAL A 145 -0.31 2.99 33.01
C VAL A 145 -1.62 2.21 32.86
N TYR A 146 -2.56 2.79 32.13
CA TYR A 146 -3.79 2.14 31.69
C TYR A 146 -3.47 1.14 30.58
N MET A 147 -4.08 -0.04 30.62
CA MET A 147 -3.95 -1.09 29.62
C MET A 147 -5.30 -1.72 29.31
N GLN A 148 -5.54 -1.99 28.03
CA GLN A 148 -6.67 -2.77 27.55
C GLN A 148 -6.15 -4.14 27.09
N LEU A 149 -6.72 -5.22 27.63
CA LEU A 149 -6.32 -6.60 27.35
C LEU A 149 -7.42 -7.33 26.59
N ILE A 150 -7.08 -7.98 25.49
CA ILE A 150 -8.03 -8.80 24.70
C ILE A 150 -8.21 -10.16 25.39
N THR A 151 -9.47 -10.62 25.51
CA THR A 151 -9.81 -11.86 26.24
C THR A 151 -10.34 -13.00 25.37
N SER A 152 -10.85 -12.75 24.16
CA SER A 152 -11.25 -13.76 23.17
C SER A 152 -10.41 -13.67 21.88
N THR A 153 -10.11 -14.82 21.27
CA THR A 153 -9.40 -14.94 19.98
C THR A 153 -10.20 -15.73 18.93
N ASP A 154 -11.51 -15.92 19.16
CA ASP A 154 -12.39 -16.58 18.19
C ASP A 154 -13.00 -15.53 17.25
N ASP A 155 -12.91 -15.77 15.95
CA ASP A 155 -13.21 -14.82 14.87
C ASP A 155 -14.72 -14.51 14.69
N ASP A 156 -15.61 -15.08 15.50
CA ASP A 156 -17.08 -15.03 15.31
C ASP A 156 -17.89 -14.36 16.45
N GLU A 157 -17.25 -13.84 17.51
CA GLU A 157 -17.94 -13.09 18.58
C GLU A 157 -17.32 -11.68 18.80
N GLU A 158 -18.09 -10.75 19.38
CA GLU A 158 -17.58 -9.42 19.80
C GLU A 158 -16.27 -9.58 20.59
N VAL A 159 -15.22 -8.83 20.23
CA VAL A 159 -13.93 -8.90 20.92
C VAL A 159 -14.10 -8.33 22.33
N ASP A 160 -14.33 -9.21 23.31
CA ASP A 160 -14.34 -8.83 24.72
C ASP A 160 -12.93 -8.34 25.11
N SER A 161 -12.89 -7.20 25.79
CA SER A 161 -11.65 -6.60 26.29
C SER A 161 -11.82 -6.18 27.74
N ILE A 162 -10.76 -6.31 28.54
CA ILE A 162 -10.76 -5.86 29.93
C ILE A 162 -9.80 -4.70 30.13
N SER A 163 -10.14 -3.80 31.03
CA SER A 163 -9.34 -2.61 31.34
C SER A 163 -8.68 -2.71 32.72
N VAL A 164 -7.36 -2.49 32.76
CA VAL A 164 -6.56 -2.50 34.00
C VAL A 164 -5.63 -1.30 34.04
N THR A 165 -5.41 -0.72 35.22
CA THR A 165 -4.46 0.39 35.41
C THR A 165 -3.42 0.01 36.45
N LEU A 166 -2.13 0.07 36.08
CA LEU A 166 -0.99 -0.13 36.99
C LEU A 166 -0.47 1.22 37.48
N VAL A 167 -0.39 1.39 38.79
CA VAL A 167 0.18 2.58 39.44
C VAL A 167 1.49 2.18 40.08
N PRO A 168 2.64 2.40 39.41
CA PRO A 168 3.93 2.03 39.95
C PRO A 168 4.36 2.97 41.08
N LYS A 169 5.06 2.41 42.07
CA LYS A 169 5.74 3.22 43.09
C LYS A 169 7.10 3.66 42.54
N ALA A 170 7.62 4.80 43.03
CA ALA A 170 8.93 5.31 42.64
C ALA A 170 10.00 4.20 42.61
N SER A 171 10.55 3.93 41.44
CA SER A 171 11.46 2.81 41.19
C SER A 171 12.78 2.98 41.95
N VAL A 172 13.19 1.94 42.68
CA VAL A 172 14.57 1.79 43.15
C VAL A 172 15.39 1.22 41.99
N THR A 173 16.21 2.05 41.35
CA THR A 173 17.19 1.60 40.36
C THR A 173 18.17 0.62 41.03
N PRO A 174 18.57 -0.52 40.40
CA PRO A 174 19.56 -1.42 40.98
C PRO A 174 20.93 -0.73 41.18
N PRO A 175 21.71 -1.07 42.21
CA PRO A 175 22.98 -0.41 42.49
C PRO A 175 24.05 -0.77 41.45
N VAL A 176 24.71 0.25 40.89
CA VAL A 176 25.88 0.12 40.02
C VAL A 176 27.11 -0.24 40.88
N PRO A 177 27.90 -1.28 40.55
CA PRO A 177 29.18 -1.53 41.21
C PRO A 177 30.22 -0.47 40.80
N GLN A 178 30.87 0.15 41.77
CA GLN A 178 31.98 1.09 41.56
C GLN A 178 33.28 0.35 41.20
N SER A 179 33.92 0.77 40.10
CA SER A 179 35.35 0.65 39.82
C SER A 179 35.66 1.60 38.65
N GLY A 180 36.62 2.52 38.64
CA GLY A 180 37.66 2.97 39.55
C GLY A 180 38.57 3.91 38.73
N GLU A 181 38.80 5.12 39.24
CA GLU A 181 39.96 6.03 39.04
C GLU A 181 40.39 6.53 37.64
N ALA A 182 40.27 7.86 37.44
CA ALA A 182 41.25 8.85 36.92
C ALA A 182 40.51 10.02 36.22
N GLU A 183 40.21 11.13 36.91
CA GLU A 183 41.01 12.37 37.12
C GLU A 183 40.63 13.49 36.12
N ASP A 184 39.90 14.49 36.65
CA ASP A 184 39.85 15.97 36.45
C ASP A 184 39.99 16.56 35.01
N ASP A 185 39.28 17.63 34.59
CA ASP A 185 38.70 18.74 35.33
C ASP A 185 37.68 19.53 34.47
N ASP A 186 36.74 20.17 35.16
CA ASP A 186 35.98 21.38 34.81
C ASP A 186 35.28 21.54 33.44
N LEU A 187 33.95 21.36 33.45
CA LEU A 187 32.97 22.31 32.86
C LEU A 187 31.56 21.96 33.38
N ALA A 188 31.29 22.31 34.64
CA ALA A 188 29.95 22.30 35.19
C ALA A 188 29.27 23.67 34.97
N ALA A 189 28.18 23.70 34.20
CA ALA A 189 26.98 24.49 34.51
C ALA A 189 25.87 24.27 33.47
N ASN A 190 24.72 23.82 33.98
CA ASN A 190 23.36 23.84 33.40
C ASN A 190 22.97 22.69 32.45
N ASP A 191 22.62 21.55 33.03
CA ASP A 191 21.60 20.67 32.46
C ASP A 191 20.59 20.30 33.57
N ASP A 192 19.43 20.97 33.58
CA ASP A 192 18.29 20.60 34.40
C ASP A 192 17.62 19.36 33.77
N GLY A 193 18.17 18.18 34.07
CA GLY A 193 17.58 16.90 33.67
C GLY A 193 16.25 16.67 34.41
N ALA A 194 15.14 16.77 33.68
CA ALA A 194 13.83 16.43 34.23
C ALA A 194 13.76 14.93 34.62
N GLN A 195 13.59 14.64 35.91
CA GLN A 195 13.37 13.28 36.42
C GLN A 195 12.11 12.65 35.80
N GLN A 196 12.29 11.54 35.08
CA GLN A 196 11.21 10.74 34.49
C GLN A 196 10.27 10.18 35.57
N SER A 197 8.96 10.24 35.37
CA SER A 197 7.99 9.72 36.36
C SER A 197 7.98 8.19 36.39
N PRO A 198 7.63 7.54 37.50
CA PRO A 198 7.60 6.07 37.58
C PRO A 198 6.62 5.42 36.59
N ALA A 199 5.50 6.09 36.29
CA ALA A 199 4.55 5.65 35.28
C ALA A 199 5.11 5.79 33.86
N GLN A 200 5.89 6.85 33.61
CA GLN A 200 6.60 7.03 32.34
C GLN A 200 7.66 5.93 32.14
N ALA A 201 8.42 5.57 33.17
CA ALA A 201 9.41 4.49 33.11
C ALA A 201 8.78 3.11 32.82
N LEU A 202 7.64 2.79 33.45
CA LEU A 202 6.87 1.57 33.16
C LEU A 202 6.32 1.57 31.72
N PHE A 203 5.76 2.71 31.28
CA PHE A 203 5.23 2.87 29.92
C PHE A 203 6.32 2.67 28.86
N ASP A 204 7.48 3.28 29.04
CA ASP A 204 8.59 3.18 28.09
C ASP A 204 9.17 1.75 28.02
N ALA A 205 9.19 1.01 29.14
CA ALA A 205 9.59 -0.39 29.16
C ALA A 205 8.62 -1.30 28.38
N LEU A 206 7.31 -1.09 28.52
CA LEU A 206 6.28 -1.82 27.76
C LEU A 206 6.35 -1.50 26.26
N ARG A 207 6.54 -0.22 25.92
CA ARG A 207 6.70 0.26 24.54
C ARG A 207 7.91 -0.35 23.85
N LEU A 208 9.05 -0.45 24.56
CA LEU A 208 10.28 -1.03 24.04
C LEU A 208 10.05 -2.47 23.54
N ILE A 209 9.39 -3.30 24.36
CA ILE A 209 9.12 -4.70 24.01
C ILE A 209 8.13 -4.83 22.85
N GLN A 210 7.04 -4.06 22.84
CA GLN A 210 6.06 -4.12 21.76
C GLN A 210 6.61 -3.60 20.41
N SER A 211 7.64 -2.75 20.42
CA SER A 211 8.28 -2.21 19.21
C SER A 211 9.29 -3.17 18.55
N GLY A 212 9.63 -4.30 19.18
CA GLY A 212 10.60 -5.26 18.64
C GLY A 212 12.06 -4.78 18.60
N LEU A 213 12.35 -3.60 19.17
CA LEU A 213 13.67 -2.98 19.18
C LEU A 213 14.35 -3.18 20.55
N ALA A 214 15.08 -4.29 20.71
CA ALA A 214 16.01 -4.46 21.84
C ALA A 214 17.43 -4.01 21.43
N ILE A 215 17.63 -2.70 21.22
CA ILE A 215 18.95 -2.06 21.15
C ILE A 215 18.83 -0.69 21.85
N PRO A 216 19.70 -0.36 22.83
CA PRO A 216 19.53 0.88 23.59
C PRO A 216 19.82 2.12 22.74
N LEU A 217 18.99 3.15 22.97
CA LEU A 217 19.32 4.54 22.67
C LEU A 217 20.61 4.90 23.44
N GLY A 218 21.63 5.31 22.69
CA GLY A 218 22.86 5.84 23.28
C GLY A 218 22.58 7.03 24.19
N ASN A 219 23.34 7.11 25.27
CA ASN A 219 23.31 8.20 26.24
C ASN A 219 23.48 9.56 25.52
N SER A 220 22.89 10.62 26.06
CA SER A 220 22.81 11.98 25.51
C SER A 220 24.15 12.75 25.40
N GLY A 221 25.27 12.04 25.24
CA GLY A 221 26.56 12.58 24.83
C GLY A 221 27.03 11.85 23.57
N GLY A 222 27.00 12.53 22.42
CA GLY A 222 27.26 11.95 21.09
C GLY A 222 28.67 11.38 20.89
N GLY A 223 28.90 10.16 21.36
CA GLY A 223 30.06 9.33 21.01
C GLY A 223 29.64 8.10 20.22
N LEU A 224 30.20 7.90 19.03
CA LEU A 224 30.03 6.68 18.23
C LEU A 224 30.87 5.52 18.80
N PRO A 225 30.42 4.25 18.69
CA PRO A 225 31.24 3.09 19.00
C PRO A 225 32.37 2.92 17.96
N PRO A 226 33.51 2.28 18.33
CA PRO A 226 34.68 2.15 17.46
C PRO A 226 34.44 1.20 16.27
N ALA A 227 35.17 1.44 15.18
CA ALA A 227 34.98 0.77 13.90
C ALA A 227 35.42 -0.70 13.89
N MET A 228 34.62 -1.54 13.21
CA MET A 228 35.03 -2.87 12.73
C MET A 228 35.77 -2.74 11.39
N PRO A 229 36.88 -3.47 11.14
CA PRO A 229 37.65 -3.33 9.91
C PRO A 229 36.97 -4.04 8.72
N GLY A 230 36.76 -3.36 7.58
CA GLY A 230 36.42 -4.06 6.33
C GLY A 230 35.70 -3.33 5.18
N SER A 231 35.26 -2.07 5.28
CA SER A 231 34.56 -1.39 4.16
C SER A 231 35.23 -0.05 3.78
N GLY A 232 36.15 -0.09 2.82
CA GLY A 232 36.73 1.09 2.18
C GLY A 232 35.95 1.47 0.91
N GLY A 233 35.80 2.76 0.57
CA GLY A 233 36.39 3.90 1.25
C GLY A 233 36.05 5.27 0.65
N TRP A 234 36.43 6.31 1.37
CA TRP A 234 36.60 7.72 0.96
C TRP A 234 37.62 8.40 1.91
N ILE A 235 38.47 9.26 1.33
CA ILE A 235 39.43 10.27 1.87
C ILE A 235 40.30 9.83 3.07
N THR A 236 41.62 9.78 2.87
CA THR A 236 42.62 9.43 3.90
C THR A 236 43.45 10.64 4.33
N ALA A 237 44.11 10.55 5.48
CA ALA A 237 45.00 11.61 5.98
C ALA A 237 46.14 11.98 5.00
N GLU A 238 46.45 11.09 4.05
CA GLU A 238 47.50 11.29 3.06
C GLU A 238 47.07 12.14 1.86
N ASN A 239 45.77 12.29 1.58
CA ASN A 239 45.25 13.07 0.44
C ASN A 239 44.41 14.30 0.85
N MET A 240 44.37 14.63 2.15
CA MET A 240 43.64 15.78 2.68
C MET A 240 44.15 17.14 2.16
N HIS A 241 45.46 17.21 1.88
CA HIS A 241 46.13 18.40 1.32
C HIS A 241 45.72 18.73 -0.13
N GLU A 242 45.00 17.85 -0.81
CA GLU A 242 44.51 18.09 -2.18
C GLU A 242 43.17 18.84 -2.21
N PHE A 243 42.45 18.90 -1.08
CA PHE A 243 41.09 19.44 -1.00
C PHE A 243 40.96 20.63 -0.05
N ILE A 244 41.92 20.79 0.87
CA ILE A 244 41.91 21.81 1.92
C ILE A 244 43.32 22.40 2.01
N ASP A 245 43.43 23.73 1.97
CA ASP A 245 44.70 24.42 2.14
C ASP A 245 45.22 24.39 3.60
N GLU A 246 46.44 24.87 3.83
CA GLU A 246 47.08 24.85 5.15
C GLU A 246 46.31 25.64 6.23
N ASP A 247 45.36 26.50 5.83
CA ASP A 247 44.53 27.32 6.71
C ASP A 247 43.10 26.74 6.90
N GLY A 248 42.79 25.57 6.34
CA GLY A 248 41.52 24.87 6.55
C GLY A 248 40.39 25.29 5.59
N ASN A 249 40.70 26.02 4.51
CA ASN A 249 39.70 26.42 3.51
C ASN A 249 39.72 25.48 2.30
N PHE A 250 38.55 25.28 1.69
CA PHE A 250 38.41 24.50 0.47
C PHE A 250 39.11 25.22 -0.69
N ILE A 251 39.96 24.50 -1.43
CA ILE A 251 40.62 25.02 -2.63
C ILE A 251 39.60 25.06 -3.78
N ASP A 252 39.14 26.26 -4.14
CA ASP A 252 38.16 26.46 -5.21
C ASP A 252 38.86 26.35 -6.58
N ARG A 253 38.40 25.42 -7.43
CA ARG A 253 38.88 25.29 -8.82
C ARG A 253 38.05 26.20 -9.72
N ASP A 254 38.58 27.40 -9.96
CA ASP A 254 38.19 28.29 -11.05
C ASP A 254 38.45 27.61 -12.41
N ASP A 255 37.41 27.54 -13.25
CA ASP A 255 37.55 27.67 -14.71
C ASP A 255 36.67 28.84 -15.17
N LYS A 256 37.34 29.97 -15.41
CA LYS A 256 36.94 31.08 -16.30
C LYS A 256 37.00 30.54 -17.76
N GLU A 257 36.26 30.99 -18.76
CA GLU A 257 36.01 32.36 -19.22
C GLU A 257 34.74 32.40 -20.11
N THR A 258 33.90 33.44 -19.96
CA THR A 258 33.80 34.53 -20.95
C THR A 258 32.78 35.57 -20.46
N GLU A 259 33.28 36.67 -19.90
CA GLU A 259 32.62 37.97 -19.95
C GLU A 259 32.94 38.63 -21.30
N GLU A 260 31.92 39.21 -21.95
CA GLU A 260 31.89 40.61 -22.41
C GLU A 260 30.73 40.82 -23.40
N ALA A 261 29.73 41.62 -23.00
CA ALA A 261 29.13 42.66 -23.83
C ALA A 261 28.22 43.54 -22.97
N ASN A 262 28.68 44.77 -22.77
CA ASN A 262 28.12 45.82 -21.94
C ASN A 262 27.25 46.78 -22.80
N VAL A 263 26.34 47.50 -22.13
CA VAL A 263 25.71 48.80 -22.50
C VAL A 263 24.77 48.90 -23.72
N GLY A 264 23.54 49.38 -23.48
CA GLY A 264 22.74 50.02 -24.52
C GLY A 264 21.29 50.41 -24.16
N ALA A 265 21.10 51.71 -23.89
CA ALA A 265 19.88 52.51 -24.09
C ALA A 265 18.78 52.55 -23.00
N ALA A 266 18.85 53.62 -22.20
CA ALA A 266 17.68 54.33 -21.71
C ALA A 266 16.95 55.04 -22.87
N GLY A 267 15.61 55.14 -22.77
CA GLY A 267 14.81 56.18 -23.42
C GLY A 267 13.84 55.74 -24.52
N ALA A 268 12.58 55.47 -24.15
CA ALA A 268 11.40 55.92 -24.89
C ALA A 268 10.17 55.80 -23.98
N GLU A 269 9.57 56.94 -23.65
CA GLU A 269 8.32 57.10 -22.93
C GLU A 269 7.15 56.40 -23.65
N GLY A 270 6.22 55.83 -22.86
CA GLY A 270 4.98 55.29 -23.39
C GLY A 270 4.09 54.60 -22.36
N GLY A 271 3.45 55.38 -21.48
CA GLY A 271 2.12 55.09 -20.94
C GLY A 271 1.99 54.09 -19.78
N ASP A 272 1.54 54.62 -18.64
CA ASP A 272 1.14 53.93 -17.42
C ASP A 272 0.14 52.77 -17.60
N ALA A 273 0.46 51.62 -16.99
CA ALA A 273 -0.51 50.73 -16.35
C ALA A 273 0.21 49.84 -15.31
N PRO A 274 -0.03 49.98 -14.00
CA PRO A 274 0.52 49.09 -12.98
C PRO A 274 0.01 47.66 -13.19
N SER A 275 0.88 46.69 -12.96
CA SER A 275 0.63 45.25 -13.10
C SER A 275 -0.63 44.80 -12.34
N LEU A 276 -1.72 44.58 -13.07
CA LEU A 276 -2.96 43.98 -12.60
C LEU A 276 -2.76 42.48 -12.35
N GLY A 277 -2.34 42.12 -11.14
CA GLY A 277 -2.33 40.74 -10.65
C GLY A 277 -3.22 40.59 -9.41
N PRO A 278 -3.94 39.46 -9.21
CA PRO A 278 -4.81 39.20 -8.06
C PRO A 278 -4.03 38.84 -6.78
N GLY A 279 -2.91 39.54 -6.52
CA GLY A 279 -1.90 39.10 -5.56
C GLY A 279 -2.38 39.09 -4.11
N ALA A 280 -3.00 40.17 -3.64
CA ALA A 280 -3.36 40.33 -2.23
C ALA A 280 -4.54 39.46 -1.80
N GLY A 281 -5.58 39.29 -2.64
CA GLY A 281 -6.73 38.45 -2.37
C GLY A 281 -6.40 36.97 -2.44
N SER A 282 -5.52 36.60 -3.36
CA SER A 282 -5.01 35.23 -3.44
C SER A 282 -4.16 34.87 -2.22
N ILE A 283 -3.38 35.82 -1.68
CA ILE A 283 -2.64 35.64 -0.42
C ILE A 283 -3.62 35.45 0.75
N SER A 284 -4.65 36.29 0.81
CA SER A 284 -5.68 36.23 1.86
C SER A 284 -6.41 34.88 1.87
N PHE A 285 -6.73 34.33 0.70
CA PHE A 285 -7.40 33.03 0.56
C PHE A 285 -6.56 31.86 1.07
N THR A 286 -5.24 31.89 0.88
CA THR A 286 -4.35 30.76 1.22
C THR A 286 -3.97 30.71 2.70
N PHE A 287 -4.32 31.73 3.51
CA PHE A 287 -4.07 31.75 4.97
C PHE A 287 -4.73 30.59 5.71
N ILE A 288 -5.87 30.10 5.22
CA ILE A 288 -6.64 29.07 5.90
C ILE A 288 -6.09 27.65 5.70
N LEU A 289 -5.37 27.42 4.60
CA LEU A 289 -4.87 26.10 4.20
C LEU A 289 -4.07 25.37 5.30
N PRO A 290 -3.06 25.98 5.95
CA PRO A 290 -2.30 25.32 7.02
C PRO A 290 -3.05 25.23 8.35
N LEU A 291 -4.20 25.91 8.47
CA LEU A 291 -4.97 26.01 9.72
C LEU A 291 -6.07 24.96 9.82
N PHE A 292 -6.42 24.26 8.74
CA PHE A 292 -7.54 23.31 8.73
C PHE A 292 -7.48 22.24 9.85
N PRO A 293 -6.36 21.54 10.08
CA PRO A 293 -6.29 20.56 11.17
C PRO A 293 -6.56 21.19 12.55
N SER A 294 -5.98 22.37 12.81
CA SER A 294 -6.12 23.09 14.07
C SER A 294 -7.51 23.68 14.27
N LEU A 295 -8.13 24.22 13.21
CA LEU A 295 -9.51 24.74 13.21
C LEU A 295 -10.51 23.62 13.54
N LEU A 296 -10.34 22.45 12.94
CA LEU A 296 -11.21 21.30 13.17
C LEU A 296 -11.05 20.73 14.58
N SER A 297 -9.81 20.64 15.07
CA SER A 297 -9.54 20.22 16.45
C SER A 297 -10.18 21.18 17.46
N PHE A 298 -10.05 22.49 17.24
CA PHE A 298 -10.66 23.53 18.08
C PHE A 298 -12.20 23.44 18.12
N TYR A 299 -12.88 23.30 16.97
CA TYR A 299 -14.35 23.18 16.99
C TYR A 299 -14.82 21.84 17.57
N ARG A 300 -14.04 20.76 17.43
CA ARG A 300 -14.34 19.45 18.04
C ARG A 300 -14.27 19.51 19.57
N THR A 301 -13.32 20.25 20.14
CA THR A 301 -13.23 20.45 21.59
C THR A 301 -14.29 21.44 22.11
N LEU A 302 -14.69 22.43 21.29
CA LEU A 302 -15.68 23.43 21.67
C LEU A 302 -17.14 22.92 21.61
N GLU A 303 -17.52 22.15 20.59
CA GLU A 303 -18.91 21.72 20.36
C GLU A 303 -19.18 20.26 20.78
N THR A 304 -19.13 19.99 22.09
CA THR A 304 -19.35 18.64 22.66
C THR A 304 -20.82 18.17 22.66
N SER A 305 -21.79 19.07 22.45
CA SER A 305 -23.22 18.71 22.48
C SER A 305 -23.64 17.80 21.31
N PRO A 306 -24.39 16.70 21.53
CA PRO A 306 -24.87 15.79 20.45
C PRO A 306 -25.74 16.48 19.39
N SER A 307 -26.36 17.60 19.75
CA SER A 307 -27.27 18.39 18.89
C SER A 307 -26.55 19.37 17.95
N SER A 308 -25.23 19.57 18.14
CA SER A 308 -24.40 20.52 17.41
C SER A 308 -24.34 20.21 15.91
N THR A 309 -24.03 21.23 15.10
CA THR A 309 -23.96 21.07 13.64
C THR A 309 -22.77 20.17 13.28
N LEU A 310 -21.65 20.32 13.99
CA LEU A 310 -20.47 19.47 13.82
C LEU A 310 -20.79 17.99 14.09
N ASN A 311 -21.47 17.67 15.19
CA ASN A 311 -21.81 16.28 15.53
C ASN A 311 -22.86 15.66 14.58
N ARG A 312 -23.72 16.46 13.93
CA ARG A 312 -24.57 15.94 12.84
C ARG A 312 -23.75 15.56 11.62
N VAL A 313 -22.81 16.41 11.21
CA VAL A 313 -21.91 16.12 10.09
C VAL A 313 -21.07 14.88 10.41
N LEU A 314 -20.47 14.80 11.59
CA LEU A 314 -19.73 13.63 12.05
C LEU A 314 -20.59 12.36 12.10
N ARG A 315 -21.88 12.44 12.50
CA ARG A 315 -22.80 11.29 12.44
C ARG A 315 -23.02 10.77 11.02
N TYR A 316 -23.22 11.65 10.04
CA TYR A 316 -23.32 11.24 8.64
C TYR A 316 -22.02 10.64 8.12
N LEU A 317 -20.89 11.24 8.48
CA LEU A 317 -19.57 10.73 8.14
C LEU A 317 -19.30 9.35 8.78
N ASN A 318 -19.74 9.13 10.01
CA ASN A 318 -19.63 7.85 10.71
C ASN A 318 -20.60 6.80 10.15
N ALA A 319 -21.81 7.19 9.73
CA ALA A 319 -22.72 6.31 9.01
C ALA A 319 -22.14 5.90 7.64
N TYR A 320 -21.52 6.85 6.93
CA TYR A 320 -20.77 6.57 5.70
C TYR A 320 -19.62 5.58 5.99
N LYS A 321 -18.81 5.79 7.04
CA LYS A 321 -17.77 4.84 7.46
C LYS A 321 -18.31 3.43 7.75
N LYS A 322 -19.43 3.34 8.46
CA LYS A 322 -20.09 2.06 8.80
C LYS A 322 -20.55 1.27 7.58
N THR A 323 -20.72 1.91 6.41
CA THR A 323 -21.12 1.23 5.17
C THR A 323 -20.01 0.31 4.62
N PHE A 324 -18.76 0.47 5.08
CA PHE A 324 -17.60 -0.24 4.52
C PHE A 324 -17.07 -1.40 5.38
N SER A 325 -17.71 -1.75 6.51
CA SER A 325 -17.42 -2.94 7.33
C SER A 325 -15.95 -3.16 7.77
N ILE A 326 -15.15 -2.09 7.88
CA ILE A 326 -13.75 -2.13 8.34
C ILE A 326 -13.60 -1.21 9.58
N PRO A 327 -12.85 -1.59 10.63
CA PRO A 327 -12.62 -0.73 11.79
C PRO A 327 -11.77 0.50 11.39
N VAL A 328 -12.38 1.69 11.36
CA VAL A 328 -11.69 2.95 11.03
C VAL A 328 -11.41 3.75 12.30
N ASN A 329 -10.14 3.97 12.62
CA ASN A 329 -9.69 4.72 13.81
C ASN A 329 -10.24 6.18 13.84
N GLU A 330 -10.62 6.65 15.03
CA GLU A 330 -11.21 7.98 15.26
C GLU A 330 -10.30 9.17 14.91
N ARG A 331 -8.96 8.96 14.89
CA ARG A 331 -7.97 9.99 14.49
C ARG A 331 -8.20 10.51 13.06
N TYR A 332 -9.00 9.82 12.28
CA TYR A 332 -9.21 10.05 10.86
C TYR A 332 -10.51 10.78 10.52
N ASP A 333 -11.36 11.04 11.52
CA ASP A 333 -12.53 11.94 11.38
C ASP A 333 -12.14 13.33 10.87
N ILE A 334 -11.00 13.84 11.33
CA ILE A 334 -10.50 15.19 11.00
C ILE A 334 -10.13 15.27 9.52
N VAL A 335 -9.57 14.19 8.95
CA VAL A 335 -9.21 14.11 7.53
C VAL A 335 -10.46 14.12 6.65
N LEU A 336 -11.45 13.29 7.00
CA LEU A 336 -12.71 13.17 6.27
C LEU A 336 -13.54 14.46 6.35
N LEU A 337 -13.56 15.09 7.52
CA LEU A 337 -14.22 16.38 7.73
C LEU A 337 -13.50 17.51 6.99
N GLY A 338 -12.16 17.54 6.99
CA GLY A 338 -11.36 18.50 6.24
C GLY A 338 -11.57 18.36 4.72
N GLY A 339 -11.53 17.12 4.21
CA GLY A 339 -11.85 16.79 2.83
C GLY A 339 -13.28 17.21 2.46
N ALA A 340 -14.27 16.91 3.31
CA ALA A 340 -15.67 17.30 3.07
C ALA A 340 -15.88 18.83 3.03
N LEU A 341 -15.21 19.59 3.90
CA LEU A 341 -15.27 21.05 3.91
C LEU A 341 -14.60 21.67 2.67
N GLY A 342 -13.45 21.15 2.26
CA GLY A 342 -12.79 21.55 1.02
C GLY A 342 -13.62 21.21 -0.22
N SER A 343 -14.29 20.06 -0.17
CA SER A 343 -15.20 19.60 -1.22
C SER A 343 -16.44 20.48 -1.33
N LEU A 344 -17.02 20.90 -0.21
CA LEU A 344 -18.19 21.81 -0.19
C LEU A 344 -17.86 23.16 -0.84
N PHE A 345 -16.73 23.77 -0.48
CA PHE A 345 -16.31 25.04 -1.07
C PHE A 345 -16.14 24.92 -2.60
N SER A 346 -15.42 23.90 -3.05
CA SER A 346 -15.16 23.66 -4.47
C SER A 346 -16.44 23.30 -5.24
N LEU A 347 -17.36 22.54 -4.63
CA LEU A 347 -18.64 22.17 -5.23
C LEU A 347 -19.52 23.40 -5.46
N LEU A 348 -19.64 24.27 -4.45
CA LEU A 348 -20.39 25.53 -4.59
C LEU A 348 -19.76 26.44 -5.65
N GLN A 349 -18.43 26.51 -5.70
CA GLN A 349 -17.72 27.24 -6.74
C GLN A 349 -18.00 26.65 -8.13
N ALA A 350 -18.08 25.32 -8.27
CA ALA A 350 -18.40 24.69 -9.55
C ALA A 350 -19.76 25.15 -10.10
N PHE A 351 -20.76 25.34 -9.23
CA PHE A 351 -22.07 25.87 -9.64
C PHE A 351 -22.06 27.38 -9.87
N ALA A 352 -21.32 28.14 -9.06
CA ALA A 352 -21.26 29.60 -9.17
C ALA A 352 -20.45 30.07 -10.37
N SER A 353 -19.36 29.37 -10.73
CA SER A 353 -18.41 29.77 -11.77
C SER A 353 -19.05 30.08 -13.13
N PRO A 354 -19.94 29.26 -13.71
CA PRO A 354 -20.61 29.59 -14.98
C PRO A 354 -21.55 30.78 -14.86
N ILE A 355 -22.20 30.97 -13.69
CA ILE A 355 -23.13 32.07 -13.44
C ILE A 355 -22.35 33.39 -13.38
N ILE A 356 -21.26 33.43 -12.62
CA ILE A 356 -20.37 34.59 -12.51
C ILE A 356 -19.74 34.90 -13.88
N GLY A 357 -19.36 33.86 -14.63
CA GLY A 357 -18.86 33.98 -16.01
C GLY A 357 -19.84 34.71 -16.92
N ARG A 358 -21.08 34.22 -17.00
CA ARG A 358 -22.15 34.85 -17.79
C ARG A 358 -22.51 36.25 -17.29
N ALA A 359 -22.51 36.47 -15.97
CA ALA A 359 -22.75 37.78 -15.39
C ALA A 359 -21.66 38.78 -15.83
N SER A 360 -20.41 38.35 -15.92
CA SER A 360 -19.32 39.20 -16.41
C SER A 360 -19.44 39.52 -17.89
N ASP A 361 -19.91 38.58 -18.71
CA ASP A 361 -20.20 38.84 -20.13
C ASP A 361 -21.36 39.84 -20.27
N LYS A 362 -22.34 39.82 -19.37
CA LYS A 362 -23.53 40.69 -19.44
C LYS A 362 -23.30 42.09 -18.85
N TYR A 363 -22.72 42.18 -17.65
CA TYR A 363 -22.65 43.41 -16.84
C TYR A 363 -21.26 44.07 -16.84
N GLY A 364 -20.27 43.47 -17.51
CA GLY A 364 -18.89 43.95 -17.54
C GLY A 364 -17.98 43.17 -16.58
N ARG A 365 -16.69 43.08 -16.91
CA ARG A 365 -15.68 42.33 -16.16
C ARG A 365 -15.42 42.96 -14.80
N ARG A 366 -15.31 44.29 -14.75
CA ARG A 366 -15.05 45.04 -13.53
C ARG A 366 -16.18 44.84 -12.52
N THR A 367 -17.42 45.00 -12.97
CA THR A 367 -18.61 44.88 -12.12
C THR A 367 -18.72 43.49 -11.51
N ALA A 368 -18.56 42.44 -12.31
CA ALA A 368 -18.63 41.06 -11.84
C ALA A 368 -17.51 40.72 -10.84
N LEU A 369 -16.30 41.26 -11.04
CA LEU A 369 -15.18 41.07 -10.11
C LEU A 369 -15.45 41.76 -8.77
N LEU A 370 -16.02 42.96 -8.77
CA LEU A 370 -16.39 43.66 -7.53
C LEU A 370 -17.51 42.95 -6.76
N TRP A 371 -18.49 42.33 -7.44
CA TRP A 371 -19.51 41.51 -6.78
C TRP A 371 -18.90 40.25 -6.11
N SER A 372 -17.96 39.60 -6.80
CA SER A 372 -17.17 38.47 -6.28
C SER A 372 -16.39 38.89 -5.02
N MET A 373 -15.69 40.03 -5.09
CA MET A 373 -14.95 40.63 -3.97
C MET A 373 -15.84 40.96 -2.77
N ALA A 374 -17.02 41.54 -2.99
CA ALA A 374 -17.97 41.84 -1.90
C ALA A 374 -18.43 40.57 -1.16
N GLY A 375 -18.69 39.48 -1.89
CA GLY A 375 -19.01 38.19 -1.29
C GLY A 375 -17.83 37.60 -0.50
N ASN A 376 -16.60 37.74 -1.01
CA ASN A 376 -15.41 37.29 -0.29
C ASN A 376 -15.15 38.10 1.00
N ILE A 377 -15.39 39.42 1.00
CA ILE A 377 -15.37 40.24 2.23
C ILE A 377 -16.38 39.70 3.25
N ALA A 378 -17.62 39.41 2.82
CA ALA A 378 -18.64 38.86 3.70
C ALA A 378 -18.24 37.48 4.27
N SER A 379 -17.65 36.62 3.44
CA SER A 379 -17.10 35.32 3.85
C SER A 379 -16.02 35.47 4.93
N VAL A 380 -15.01 36.31 4.71
CA VAL A 380 -13.91 36.50 5.67
C VAL A 380 -14.41 37.19 6.94
N ALA A 381 -15.34 38.15 6.85
CA ALA A 381 -15.98 38.77 8.01
C ALA A 381 -16.73 37.74 8.87
N LEU A 382 -17.44 36.79 8.24
CA LEU A 382 -18.06 35.66 8.95
C LEU A 382 -17.00 34.77 9.62
N TRP A 383 -15.86 34.55 8.97
CA TRP A 383 -14.77 33.78 9.56
C TRP A 383 -14.13 34.49 10.77
N CYS A 384 -13.95 35.81 10.72
CA CYS A 384 -13.54 36.59 11.89
C CYS A 384 -14.50 36.40 13.07
N ALA A 385 -15.81 36.38 12.79
CA ALA A 385 -16.87 36.20 13.79
C ALA A 385 -17.16 34.74 14.16
N ALA A 386 -16.41 33.77 13.64
CA ALA A 386 -16.73 32.34 13.76
C ALA A 386 -16.34 31.74 15.13
N VAL A 387 -17.09 32.08 16.17
CA VAL A 387 -16.96 31.48 17.51
C VAL A 387 -17.58 30.07 17.62
N ASN A 388 -18.22 29.57 16.56
CA ASN A 388 -18.80 28.23 16.49
C ASN A 388 -18.68 27.66 15.07
N PHE A 389 -18.83 26.35 14.92
CA PHE A 389 -18.64 25.63 13.67
C PHE A 389 -19.68 26.03 12.62
N LYS A 390 -20.91 26.37 13.02
CA LYS A 390 -21.97 26.79 12.11
C LYS A 390 -21.61 28.08 11.38
N THR A 391 -21.13 29.09 12.11
CA THR A 391 -20.69 30.36 11.52
C THR A 391 -19.47 30.16 10.62
N PHE A 392 -18.55 29.28 11.02
CA PHE A 392 -17.42 28.89 10.16
C PHE A 392 -17.88 28.20 8.87
N LEU A 393 -18.80 27.24 8.96
CA LEU A 393 -19.38 26.56 7.80
C LEU A 393 -20.08 27.54 6.86
N LEU A 394 -20.84 28.50 7.42
CA LEU A 394 -21.49 29.56 6.64
C LEU A 394 -20.46 30.43 5.90
N SER A 395 -19.32 30.75 6.52
CA SER A 395 -18.23 31.45 5.81
C SER A 395 -17.75 30.68 4.58
N ARG A 396 -17.63 29.35 4.66
CA ARG A 396 -17.23 28.51 3.52
C ARG A 396 -18.29 28.48 2.43
N VAL A 397 -19.57 28.46 2.79
CA VAL A 397 -20.69 28.50 1.83
C VAL A 397 -20.71 29.83 1.07
N VAL A 398 -20.62 30.95 1.79
CA VAL A 398 -20.59 32.29 1.19
C VAL A 398 -19.36 32.42 0.28
N GLY A 399 -18.18 32.04 0.77
CA GLY A 399 -16.96 32.07 -0.02
C GLY A 399 -17.03 31.23 -1.29
N GLY A 400 -17.51 29.99 -1.21
CA GLY A 400 -17.62 29.10 -2.37
C GLY A 400 -18.55 29.66 -3.46
N LEU A 401 -19.67 30.29 -3.05
CA LEU A 401 -20.62 30.90 -3.98
C LEU A 401 -20.13 32.24 -4.57
N SER A 402 -19.25 32.95 -3.88
CA SER A 402 -18.71 34.23 -4.34
C SER A 402 -17.38 34.13 -5.08
N GLU A 403 -16.70 32.99 -5.06
CA GLU A 403 -15.33 32.85 -5.58
C GLU A 403 -15.24 32.86 -7.13
N GLY A 404 -15.22 34.06 -7.72
CA GLY A 404 -15.09 34.29 -9.17
C GLY A 404 -13.74 34.85 -9.62
N ASN A 405 -12.81 35.12 -8.71
CA ASN A 405 -11.66 35.99 -8.96
C ASN A 405 -10.71 35.44 -10.02
N VAL A 406 -10.40 34.15 -9.95
CA VAL A 406 -9.45 33.50 -10.85
C VAL A 406 -9.93 33.53 -12.30
N GLN A 407 -11.18 33.14 -12.54
CA GLN A 407 -11.75 33.11 -13.89
C GLN A 407 -11.94 34.52 -14.46
N LEU A 408 -12.30 35.51 -13.63
CA LEU A 408 -12.48 36.90 -14.06
C LEU A 408 -11.14 37.57 -14.33
N ALA A 409 -10.11 37.33 -13.50
CA ALA A 409 -8.75 37.80 -13.75
C ALA A 409 -8.18 37.19 -15.03
N THR A 410 -8.43 35.91 -15.29
CA THR A 410 -8.05 35.24 -16.55
C THR A 410 -8.78 35.88 -17.73
N ALA A 411 -10.08 36.14 -17.62
CA ALA A 411 -10.84 36.82 -18.67
C ALA A 411 -10.32 38.25 -18.93
N ILE A 412 -10.08 39.04 -17.88
CA ILE A 412 -9.52 40.40 -17.97
C ILE A 412 -8.14 40.36 -18.63
N ALA A 413 -7.26 39.47 -18.19
CA ALA A 413 -5.91 39.30 -18.75
C ALA A 413 -5.96 38.90 -20.24
N THR A 414 -6.97 38.14 -20.65
CA THR A 414 -7.20 37.77 -22.05
C THR A 414 -7.78 38.93 -22.85
N ASP A 415 -8.62 39.77 -22.24
CA ASP A 415 -9.22 40.96 -22.87
C ASP A 415 -8.16 42.04 -23.18
N ILE A 416 -7.10 42.13 -22.38
CA ILE A 416 -6.02 43.12 -22.56
C ILE A 416 -4.78 42.58 -23.30
N SER A 417 -4.78 41.32 -23.74
CA SER A 417 -3.63 40.70 -24.42
C SER A 417 -3.93 40.23 -25.83
N ASP A 418 -3.01 40.54 -26.74
CA ASP A 418 -3.01 40.04 -28.11
C ASP A 418 -2.71 38.53 -28.16
N GLU A 419 -3.13 37.84 -29.23
CA GLU A 419 -2.95 36.39 -29.38
C GLU A 419 -1.49 35.93 -29.22
N SER A 420 -0.53 36.75 -29.67
CA SER A 420 0.92 36.46 -29.57
C SER A 420 1.46 36.59 -28.14
N GLN A 421 0.85 37.43 -27.31
CA GLN A 421 1.26 37.69 -25.93
C GLN A 421 0.42 36.93 -24.90
N ARG A 422 -0.74 36.39 -25.31
CA ARG A 422 -1.73 35.73 -24.44
C ARG A 422 -1.10 34.64 -23.56
N GLY A 423 -0.28 33.75 -24.11
CA GLY A 423 0.42 32.72 -23.34
C GLY A 423 1.36 33.28 -22.27
N SER A 424 2.10 34.35 -22.59
CA SER A 424 2.99 35.05 -21.65
C SER A 424 2.20 35.76 -20.55
N THR A 425 1.07 36.39 -20.88
CA THR A 425 0.19 37.05 -19.91
C THR A 425 -0.45 36.02 -18.96
N MET A 426 -0.89 34.87 -19.47
CA MET A 426 -1.43 33.79 -18.63
C MET A 426 -0.35 33.18 -17.71
N ALA A 427 0.89 33.10 -18.16
CA ALA A 427 2.01 32.69 -17.31
C ALA A 427 2.27 33.69 -16.17
N LEU A 428 2.13 35.00 -16.41
CA LEU A 428 2.23 36.03 -15.37
C LEU A 428 1.10 35.92 -14.34
N VAL A 429 -0.14 35.70 -14.80
CA VAL A 429 -1.28 35.41 -13.91
C VAL A 429 -0.98 34.18 -13.04
N GLY A 430 -0.44 33.11 -13.63
CA GLY A 430 0.02 31.93 -12.90
C GLY A 430 1.08 32.24 -11.84
N ALA A 431 2.11 33.03 -12.20
CA ALA A 431 3.17 33.43 -11.28
C ALA A 431 2.64 34.22 -10.07
N CYS A 432 1.68 35.12 -10.26
CA CYS A 432 1.02 35.83 -9.16
C CYS A 432 0.33 34.85 -8.19
N PHE A 433 -0.31 33.79 -8.71
CA PHE A 433 -0.92 32.76 -7.86
C PHE A 433 0.12 31.95 -7.07
N SER A 434 1.24 31.58 -7.68
CA SER A 434 2.28 30.83 -6.94
C SER A 434 2.96 31.69 -5.89
N VAL A 435 3.20 32.99 -6.15
CA VAL A 435 3.69 33.92 -5.14
C VAL A 435 2.71 33.98 -3.96
N ALA A 436 1.42 34.10 -4.24
CA ALA A 436 0.39 34.09 -3.21
C ALA A 436 0.36 32.78 -2.41
N PHE A 437 0.55 31.64 -3.07
CA PHE A 437 0.64 30.32 -2.45
C PHE A 437 1.95 30.11 -1.66
N THR A 438 3.00 30.85 -1.99
CA THR A 438 4.29 30.82 -1.27
C THR A 438 4.17 31.53 0.07
N PHE A 439 3.66 32.76 0.06
CA PHE A 439 3.64 33.61 1.26
C PHE A 439 2.41 33.36 2.14
N GLY A 440 1.26 33.04 1.56
CA GLY A 440 0.01 32.98 2.31
C GLY A 440 -0.06 31.88 3.38
N PRO A 441 0.28 30.60 3.09
CA PRO A 441 0.34 29.57 4.12
C PRO A 441 1.37 29.87 5.23
N ALA A 442 2.53 30.43 4.89
CA ALA A 442 3.54 30.81 5.88
C ALA A 442 3.02 31.91 6.83
N LEU A 443 2.39 32.95 6.27
CA LEU A 443 1.77 34.04 7.04
C LEU A 443 0.58 33.55 7.88
N GLY A 444 -0.30 32.72 7.30
CA GLY A 444 -1.44 32.13 8.00
C GLY A 444 -1.01 31.31 9.22
N ALA A 445 0.00 30.45 9.07
CA ALA A 445 0.56 29.65 10.16
C ALA A 445 1.32 30.48 11.21
N ALA A 446 1.95 31.59 10.81
CA ALA A 446 2.60 32.50 11.75
C ALA A 446 1.57 33.26 12.60
N LEU A 447 0.55 33.82 11.95
CA LEU A 447 -0.49 34.63 12.59
C LEU A 447 -1.43 33.81 13.49
N SER A 448 -1.58 32.50 13.25
CA SER A 448 -2.39 31.64 14.13
C SER A 448 -1.79 31.42 15.52
N ASN A 449 -0.51 31.74 15.73
CA ASN A 449 0.11 31.69 17.06
C ASN A 449 -0.18 32.95 17.90
N VAL A 450 -0.80 33.97 17.30
CA VAL A 450 -1.13 35.23 17.97
C VAL A 450 -2.62 35.24 18.29
N THR A 451 -2.98 34.95 19.54
CA THR A 451 -4.40 34.93 19.96
C THR A 451 -4.83 36.31 20.45
N MET A 452 -5.57 37.06 19.63
CA MET A 452 -6.16 38.36 20.02
C MET A 452 -7.57 38.22 20.62
N VAL A 453 -8.33 37.21 20.19
CA VAL A 453 -9.70 36.94 20.64
C VAL A 453 -9.74 35.54 21.24
N ALA A 454 -9.87 35.44 22.56
CA ALA A 454 -9.88 34.14 23.25
C ALA A 454 -10.96 33.18 22.74
N ALA A 455 -12.13 33.71 22.35
CA ALA A 455 -13.25 32.94 21.80
C ALA A 455 -13.02 32.45 20.35
N ASN A 456 -12.03 32.99 19.63
CA ASN A 456 -11.66 32.55 18.29
C ASN A 456 -10.14 32.74 18.10
N PRO A 457 -9.33 31.72 18.40
CA PRO A 457 -7.86 31.79 18.28
C PRO A 457 -7.37 32.14 16.87
N PHE A 458 -8.19 31.92 15.85
CA PHE A 458 -7.86 32.19 14.44
C PHE A 458 -8.31 33.58 13.96
N ALA A 459 -8.97 34.37 14.81
CA ALA A 459 -9.48 35.69 14.46
C ALA A 459 -8.38 36.66 14.01
N THR A 460 -7.16 36.53 14.52
CA THR A 460 -6.02 37.37 14.11
C THR A 460 -5.67 37.15 12.65
N ALA A 461 -5.53 35.88 12.24
CA ALA A 461 -5.27 35.53 10.84
C ALA A 461 -6.43 35.96 9.94
N ALA A 462 -7.68 35.72 10.36
CA ALA A 462 -8.87 36.13 9.63
C ALA A 462 -8.98 37.68 9.51
N GLY A 463 -8.59 38.43 10.55
CA GLY A 463 -8.63 39.89 10.56
C GLY A 463 -7.59 40.53 9.64
N VAL A 464 -6.38 39.96 9.56
CA VAL A 464 -5.38 40.37 8.57
C VAL A 464 -5.87 40.04 7.15
N SER A 465 -6.43 38.84 6.96
CA SER A 465 -7.06 38.42 5.70
C SER A 465 -8.18 39.38 5.26
N LEU A 466 -9.04 39.83 6.19
CA LEU A 466 -10.10 40.80 5.96
C LEU A 466 -9.54 42.17 5.54
N SER A 467 -8.45 42.60 6.18
CA SER A 467 -7.82 43.88 5.87
C SER A 467 -7.23 43.87 4.46
N LEU A 468 -6.52 42.79 4.10
CA LEU A 468 -5.94 42.62 2.76
C LEU A 468 -7.00 42.65 1.66
N ILE A 469 -8.12 41.93 1.84
CA ILE A 469 -9.17 41.86 0.81
C ILE A 469 -9.95 43.18 0.69
N CYS A 470 -10.15 43.90 1.80
CA CYS A 470 -10.74 45.25 1.74
C CYS A 470 -9.84 46.24 1.01
N ILE A 471 -8.52 46.21 1.27
CA ILE A 471 -7.52 47.05 0.58
C ILE A 471 -7.51 46.72 -0.91
N GLU A 472 -7.48 45.44 -1.28
CA GLU A 472 -7.51 45.02 -2.67
C GLU A 472 -8.82 45.43 -3.36
N THR A 473 -9.97 45.23 -2.71
CA THR A 473 -11.28 45.62 -3.28
C THR A 473 -11.35 47.13 -3.51
N LEU A 474 -10.82 47.92 -2.58
CA LEU A 474 -10.71 49.37 -2.74
C LEU A 474 -9.78 49.74 -3.90
N TYR A 475 -8.63 49.07 -4.01
CA TYR A 475 -7.70 49.27 -5.12
C TYR A 475 -8.34 48.93 -6.47
N LEU A 476 -9.02 47.80 -6.58
CA LEU A 476 -9.74 47.40 -7.80
C LEU A 476 -10.87 48.39 -8.13
N TYR A 477 -11.60 48.87 -7.12
CA TYR A 477 -12.64 49.87 -7.32
C TYR A 477 -12.07 51.17 -7.89
N LEU A 478 -10.91 51.63 -7.41
CA LEU A 478 -10.29 52.89 -7.83
C LEU A 478 -9.51 52.77 -9.15
N CYS A 479 -8.81 51.65 -9.38
CA CYS A 479 -7.79 51.54 -10.42
C CYS A 479 -8.16 50.62 -11.59
N LEU A 480 -9.14 49.71 -11.46
CA LEU A 480 -9.50 48.79 -12.55
C LEU A 480 -10.52 49.45 -13.51
N PRO A 481 -10.17 49.78 -14.77
CA PRO A 481 -11.14 50.20 -15.78
C PRO A 481 -11.97 49.00 -16.28
N GLU A 482 -13.09 49.28 -16.97
CA GLU A 482 -13.85 48.22 -17.65
C GLU A 482 -13.07 47.72 -18.87
N THR A 483 -12.83 46.41 -18.94
CA THR A 483 -12.00 45.79 -19.98
C THR A 483 -12.80 45.07 -21.05
N LYS A 484 -14.11 44.88 -20.87
CA LYS A 484 -14.97 44.34 -21.93
C LYS A 484 -14.92 45.26 -23.17
N PRO A 485 -14.64 44.74 -24.38
CA PRO A 485 -14.69 45.55 -25.60
C PRO A 485 -16.07 46.20 -25.74
N ALA A 486 -16.11 47.53 -25.82
CA ALA A 486 -17.35 48.24 -26.12
C ALA A 486 -17.88 47.72 -27.46
N ALA A 487 -19.17 47.43 -27.55
CA ALA A 487 -19.80 47.11 -28.82
C ALA A 487 -19.56 48.29 -29.77
N SER A 488 -18.56 48.16 -30.63
CA SER A 488 -18.19 49.14 -31.64
C SER A 488 -19.34 49.23 -32.64
N THR A 489 -20.25 50.17 -32.39
CA THR A 489 -20.94 50.87 -33.45
C THR A 489 -19.88 51.52 -34.33
N THR A 490 -19.90 51.18 -35.62
CA THR A 490 -19.12 51.75 -36.73
C THR A 490 -17.69 51.21 -36.97
N LYS A 491 -17.60 50.11 -37.73
CA LYS A 491 -16.87 50.05 -39.01
C LYS A 491 -17.16 48.71 -39.71
N LYS A 492 -17.45 48.79 -41.02
CA LYS A 492 -17.65 47.63 -41.90
C LYS A 492 -16.44 46.67 -41.78
N PRO A 493 -16.64 45.34 -41.78
CA PRO A 493 -15.53 44.41 -41.70
C PRO A 493 -14.78 44.44 -43.03
N GLN A 494 -13.59 45.04 -43.04
CA GLN A 494 -12.59 44.86 -44.10
C GLN A 494 -11.49 43.95 -43.58
N SER A 495 -11.20 42.93 -44.39
CA SER A 495 -10.03 42.04 -44.39
C SER A 495 -10.00 40.86 -43.39
N SER A 496 -10.12 39.67 -43.98
CA SER A 496 -9.25 38.51 -43.76
C SER A 496 -8.82 38.14 -42.33
N SER A 497 -9.77 37.84 -41.45
CA SER A 497 -9.49 36.93 -40.35
C SER A 497 -9.57 35.50 -40.90
N ARG A 498 -8.40 34.87 -41.11
CA ARG A 498 -8.31 33.41 -41.23
C ARG A 498 -8.96 32.84 -39.98
N ARG A 499 -10.14 32.25 -40.13
CA ARG A 499 -10.80 31.47 -39.08
C ARG A 499 -9.85 30.31 -38.73
N THR A 500 -9.01 30.48 -37.72
CA THR A 500 -8.16 29.41 -37.19
C THR A 500 -9.11 28.32 -36.74
N GLN A 501 -9.09 27.20 -37.44
CA GLN A 501 -9.91 26.04 -37.14
C GLN A 501 -9.36 25.43 -35.85
N HIS A 502 -9.96 25.78 -34.71
CA HIS A 502 -9.56 25.25 -33.41
C HIS A 502 -9.89 23.75 -33.41
N THR A 503 -8.87 22.92 -33.30
CA THR A 503 -8.93 21.47 -33.54
C THR A 503 -9.54 20.67 -32.39
N ASN A 504 -9.73 21.29 -31.23
CA ASN A 504 -10.24 20.64 -30.02
C ASN A 504 -11.64 21.12 -29.66
N ARG A 505 -12.43 20.21 -29.07
CA ARG A 505 -13.77 20.51 -28.56
C ARG A 505 -13.65 21.10 -27.14
N PRO A 506 -14.35 22.18 -26.77
CA PRO A 506 -14.35 22.72 -25.41
C PRO A 506 -14.71 21.68 -24.33
N ALA A 507 -15.57 20.73 -24.68
CA ALA A 507 -15.91 19.60 -23.82
C ALA A 507 -14.72 18.69 -23.49
N LEU A 508 -13.79 18.49 -24.43
CA LEU A 508 -12.58 17.71 -24.20
C LEU A 508 -11.63 18.43 -23.24
N LEU A 509 -11.46 19.74 -23.40
CA LEU A 509 -10.62 20.53 -22.50
C LEU A 509 -11.20 20.55 -21.07
N ASN A 510 -12.52 20.71 -20.94
CA ASN A 510 -13.24 20.61 -19.68
C ASN A 510 -13.06 19.24 -19.01
N LEU A 511 -13.18 18.15 -19.78
CA LEU A 511 -12.98 16.80 -19.29
C LEU A 511 -11.54 16.55 -18.83
N ILE A 512 -10.54 17.02 -19.60
CA ILE A 512 -9.13 16.93 -19.21
C ILE A 512 -8.87 17.68 -17.90
N HIS A 513 -9.43 18.89 -17.75
CA HIS A 513 -9.28 19.68 -16.54
C HIS A 513 -9.91 19.00 -15.31
N PHE A 514 -11.09 18.40 -15.47
CA PHE A 514 -11.72 17.57 -14.45
C PHE A 514 -10.87 16.35 -14.07
N LEU A 515 -10.48 15.55 -15.07
CA LEU A 515 -9.73 14.30 -14.87
C LEU A 515 -8.36 14.53 -14.23
N PHE A 516 -7.72 15.67 -14.51
CA PHE A 516 -6.46 16.04 -13.87
C PHE A 516 -6.67 16.53 -12.43
N LEU A 517 -7.62 17.43 -12.18
CA LEU A 517 -7.83 18.00 -10.85
C LEU A 517 -8.44 17.01 -9.86
N LEU A 518 -9.10 15.94 -10.33
CA LEU A 518 -9.63 14.88 -9.49
C LEU A 518 -8.53 14.21 -8.61
N PRO A 519 -7.48 13.55 -9.16
CA PRO A 519 -6.41 12.99 -8.35
C PRO A 519 -5.51 14.06 -7.71
N PHE A 520 -5.21 15.15 -8.42
CA PHE A 520 -4.31 16.19 -7.91
C PHE A 520 -4.84 16.87 -6.64
N SER A 521 -6.14 17.16 -6.58
CA SER A 521 -6.76 17.71 -5.37
C SER A 521 -6.79 16.71 -4.22
N GLY A 522 -6.97 15.42 -4.49
CA GLY A 522 -6.84 14.38 -3.48
C GLY A 522 -5.49 14.42 -2.76
N VAL A 523 -4.39 14.52 -3.54
CA VAL A 523 -3.03 14.67 -3.04
C VAL A 523 -2.84 15.98 -2.26
N GLU A 524 -3.35 17.09 -2.79
CA GLU A 524 -3.23 18.41 -2.15
C GLU A 524 -3.87 18.43 -0.76
N PHE A 525 -5.02 17.77 -0.59
CA PHE A 525 -5.70 17.66 0.70
C PHE A 525 -5.11 16.60 1.63
N SER A 526 -4.54 15.51 1.11
CA SER A 526 -3.91 14.46 1.94
C SER A 526 -2.49 14.81 2.39
N LEU A 527 -1.76 15.64 1.64
CA LEU A 527 -0.35 15.94 1.89
C LEU A 527 -0.07 16.55 3.27
N PRO A 528 -0.81 17.56 3.78
CA PRO A 528 -0.58 18.09 5.13
C PRO A 528 -0.76 17.04 6.23
N PHE A 529 -1.69 16.09 6.03
CA PHE A 529 -1.89 14.98 6.95
C PHE A 529 -0.71 14.01 6.88
N LEU A 530 -0.27 13.63 5.68
CA LEU A 530 0.90 12.76 5.48
C LEU A 530 2.15 13.32 6.19
N ILE A 531 2.42 14.61 6.06
CA ILE A 531 3.55 15.30 6.72
C ILE A 531 3.43 15.18 8.24
N THR A 532 2.24 15.46 8.77
CA THR A 532 2.00 15.51 10.21
C THR A 532 1.98 14.12 10.85
N THR A 533 1.41 13.11 10.19
CA THR A 533 1.21 11.79 10.80
C THR A 533 2.33 10.81 10.52
N ALA A 534 3.04 10.91 9.40
CA ALA A 534 4.02 9.91 8.98
C ALA A 534 5.49 10.35 9.12
N LEU A 535 5.77 11.66 9.02
CA LEU A 535 7.15 12.17 9.02
C LEU A 535 7.48 13.02 10.24
N PHE A 536 6.50 13.74 10.81
CA PHE A 536 6.69 14.62 11.95
C PHE A 536 5.62 14.44 13.05
N PRO A 537 5.40 13.21 13.56
CA PRO A 537 4.32 12.94 14.53
C PRO A 537 4.45 13.72 15.84
N ASP A 538 5.68 14.02 16.28
CA ASP A 538 5.98 14.69 17.56
C ASP A 538 6.36 16.17 17.41
N HIS A 539 6.16 16.78 16.24
CA HIS A 539 6.60 18.15 16.01
C HIS A 539 5.73 19.14 16.81
N PRO A 540 6.32 20.06 17.60
CA PRO A 540 5.61 20.93 18.55
C PRO A 540 4.64 21.94 17.88
N SER A 541 4.71 22.08 16.55
CA SER A 541 3.75 22.86 15.77
C SER A 541 3.53 22.24 14.39
N PRO A 542 2.50 21.39 14.21
CA PRO A 542 2.18 20.77 12.92
C PRO A 542 1.97 21.77 11.77
N SER A 543 1.35 22.92 12.08
CA SER A 543 1.10 23.99 11.09
C SER A 543 2.40 24.61 10.56
N LYS A 544 3.47 24.70 11.37
CA LYS A 544 4.78 25.18 10.91
C LYS A 544 5.43 24.19 9.94
N ALA A 545 5.37 22.88 10.20
CA ALA A 545 5.90 21.86 9.32
C ALA A 545 5.18 21.86 7.95
N ASN A 546 3.84 21.91 7.97
CA ASN A 546 3.03 22.03 6.75
C ASN A 546 3.31 23.33 5.99
N GLY A 547 3.42 24.46 6.70
CA GLY A 547 3.74 25.75 6.10
C GLY A 547 5.09 25.78 5.38
N ARG A 548 6.11 25.11 5.92
CA ARG A 548 7.45 25.01 5.28
C ARG A 548 7.40 24.25 3.96
N VAL A 549 6.74 23.10 3.91
CA VAL A 549 6.67 22.27 2.69
C VAL A 549 5.81 22.93 1.62
N LEU A 550 4.64 23.47 1.99
CA LEU A 550 3.77 24.20 1.05
C LEU A 550 4.44 25.48 0.52
N GLY A 551 5.14 26.22 1.39
CA GLY A 551 5.94 27.38 0.99
C GLY A 551 7.05 27.00 0.01
N PHE A 552 7.74 25.87 0.23
CA PHE A 552 8.74 25.34 -0.71
C PHE A 552 8.12 25.02 -2.07
N ILE A 553 6.97 24.34 -2.11
CA ILE A 553 6.26 24.04 -3.37
C ILE A 553 5.92 25.35 -4.11
N GLY A 554 5.38 26.34 -3.39
CA GLY A 554 5.04 27.64 -3.96
C GLY A 554 6.25 28.38 -4.54
N LEU A 555 7.40 28.37 -3.83
CA LEU A 555 8.62 29.04 -4.27
C LEU A 555 9.13 28.46 -5.59
N ILE A 556 9.26 27.13 -5.66
CA ILE A 556 9.71 26.44 -6.87
C ILE A 556 8.72 26.67 -8.01
N ALA A 557 7.42 26.58 -7.74
CA ALA A 557 6.40 26.81 -8.76
C ALA A 557 6.45 28.25 -9.33
N SER A 558 6.70 29.24 -8.47
CA SER A 558 6.84 30.65 -8.87
C SER A 558 8.05 30.87 -9.79
N LEU A 559 9.20 30.27 -9.45
CA LEU A 559 10.41 30.33 -10.27
C LEU A 559 10.18 29.69 -11.65
N LEU A 560 9.53 28.52 -11.69
CA LEU A 560 9.24 27.81 -12.93
C LEU A 560 8.24 28.56 -13.82
N GLN A 561 7.21 29.16 -13.22
CA GLN A 561 6.23 29.98 -13.95
C GLN A 561 6.84 31.25 -14.53
N GLY A 562 7.69 31.94 -13.75
CA GLY A 562 8.38 33.16 -14.17
C GLY A 562 9.45 32.95 -15.24
N SER A 563 9.98 31.73 -15.37
CA SER A 563 11.09 31.41 -16.28
C SER A 563 10.69 30.46 -17.42
N VAL A 564 10.48 29.18 -17.11
CA VAL A 564 10.33 28.07 -18.07
C VAL A 564 8.95 28.05 -18.72
N VAL A 565 7.88 28.12 -17.91
CA VAL A 565 6.50 28.00 -18.40
C VAL A 565 6.14 29.11 -19.38
N ARG A 566 6.63 30.32 -19.13
CA ARG A 566 6.41 31.50 -20.00
C ARG A 566 7.02 31.34 -21.40
N ARG A 567 8.05 30.50 -21.55
CA ARG A 567 8.80 30.31 -22.80
C ARG A 567 8.34 29.10 -23.62
N LEU A 568 7.48 28.25 -23.07
CA LEU A 568 7.09 26.98 -23.69
C LEU A 568 5.64 26.99 -24.21
N PRO A 569 5.33 26.19 -25.24
CA PRO A 569 3.95 26.03 -25.71
C PRO A 569 3.03 25.44 -24.63
N PRO A 570 1.78 25.93 -24.48
CA PRO A 570 0.85 25.51 -23.42
C PRO A 570 0.61 24.00 -23.35
N LEU A 571 0.52 23.33 -24.50
CA LEU A 571 0.31 21.88 -24.54
C LEU A 571 1.52 21.09 -24.03
N THR A 572 2.74 21.53 -24.36
CA THR A 572 3.98 20.91 -23.87
C THR A 572 4.07 21.06 -22.36
N VAL A 573 3.77 22.25 -21.87
CA VAL A 573 3.71 22.56 -20.43
C VAL A 573 2.73 21.60 -19.72
N VAL A 574 1.50 21.45 -20.22
CA VAL A 574 0.51 20.52 -19.63
C VAL A 574 1.03 19.07 -19.61
N LYS A 575 1.61 18.58 -20.71
CA LYS A 575 2.15 17.21 -20.76
C LYS A 575 3.25 16.97 -19.74
N THR A 576 4.23 17.88 -19.65
CA THR A 576 5.32 17.79 -18.67
C THR A 576 4.78 17.76 -17.25
N GLY A 577 3.76 18.56 -16.97
CA GLY A 577 3.13 18.61 -15.66
C GLY A 577 2.35 17.35 -15.28
N VAL A 578 1.64 16.73 -16.22
CA VAL A 578 0.91 15.46 -15.96
C VAL A 578 1.90 14.33 -15.63
N VAL A 579 2.98 14.22 -16.39
CA VAL A 579 4.04 13.23 -16.13
C VAL A 579 4.70 13.48 -14.76
N SER A 580 4.98 14.74 -14.45
CA SER A 580 5.54 15.12 -13.15
C SER A 580 4.58 14.78 -11.99
N CYS A 581 3.27 14.92 -12.19
CA CYS A 581 2.26 14.56 -11.20
C CYS A 581 2.24 13.06 -10.92
N GLY A 582 2.28 12.23 -11.97
CA GLY A 582 2.34 10.76 -11.84
C GLY A 582 3.57 10.31 -11.07
N ALA A 583 4.74 10.89 -11.39
CA ALA A 583 5.99 10.63 -10.67
C ALA A 583 5.92 11.08 -9.21
N ALA A 584 5.36 12.26 -8.93
CA ALA A 584 5.19 12.76 -7.57
C ALA A 584 4.30 11.83 -6.72
N MET A 585 3.17 11.39 -7.28
CA MET A 585 2.26 10.46 -6.60
C MET A 585 2.93 9.12 -6.31
N PHE A 586 3.68 8.58 -7.28
CA PHE A 586 4.44 7.35 -7.08
C PHE A 586 5.51 7.49 -5.97
N MET A 587 6.21 8.62 -5.90
CA MET A 587 7.16 8.89 -4.83
C MET A 587 6.49 9.05 -3.45
N LEU A 588 5.36 9.76 -3.39
CA LEU A 588 4.58 9.93 -2.16
C LEU A 588 4.03 8.60 -1.62
N ALA A 589 3.78 7.63 -2.50
CA ALA A 589 3.33 6.29 -2.10
C ALA A 589 4.34 5.58 -1.19
N ARG A 590 5.64 5.77 -1.43
CA ARG A 590 6.73 5.01 -0.76
C ARG A 590 7.59 5.88 0.15
N ILE A 591 7.02 6.96 0.66
CA ILE A 591 7.80 7.94 1.40
C ILE A 591 8.17 7.45 2.80
N GLN A 592 9.47 7.47 3.09
CA GLN A 592 10.04 7.06 4.38
C GLN A 592 11.06 8.06 4.94
N SER A 593 11.37 9.15 4.21
CA SER A 593 12.38 10.13 4.59
C SER A 593 12.03 11.56 4.20
N THR A 594 12.57 12.53 4.95
CA THR A 594 12.41 13.97 4.69
C THR A 594 12.97 14.41 3.33
N PRO A 595 14.16 13.96 2.87
CA PRO A 595 14.64 14.31 1.53
C PRO A 595 13.72 13.82 0.40
N ALA A 596 13.16 12.61 0.53
CA ALA A 596 12.20 12.07 -0.43
C ALA A 596 10.91 12.92 -0.50
N LEU A 597 10.50 13.52 0.62
CA LEU A 597 9.38 14.47 0.67
C LEU A 597 9.66 15.71 -0.19
N TYR A 598 10.82 16.34 -0.03
CA TYR A 598 11.16 17.56 -0.78
C TYR A 598 11.37 17.26 -2.26
N ALA A 599 11.86 16.07 -2.61
CA ALA A 599 11.94 15.61 -4.00
C ALA A 599 10.54 15.45 -4.62
N ALA A 600 9.61 14.76 -3.94
CA ALA A 600 8.23 14.63 -4.39
C ALA A 600 7.50 16.00 -4.45
N ALA A 601 7.75 16.86 -3.47
CA ALA A 601 7.22 18.23 -3.44
C ALA A 601 7.73 19.08 -4.61
N THR A 602 8.98 18.88 -5.05
CA THR A 602 9.53 19.54 -6.25
C THR A 602 8.75 19.15 -7.50
N LEU A 603 8.41 17.86 -7.65
CA LEU A 603 7.57 17.38 -8.76
C LEU A 603 6.13 17.91 -8.67
N LEU A 604 5.56 18.01 -7.46
CA LEU A 604 4.27 18.71 -7.27
C LEU A 604 4.36 20.19 -7.63
N ALA A 605 5.48 20.86 -7.36
CA ALA A 605 5.70 22.24 -7.75
C ALA A 605 5.77 22.40 -9.28
N VAL A 606 6.47 21.50 -9.98
CA VAL A 606 6.47 21.43 -11.45
C VAL A 606 5.05 21.24 -11.97
N THR A 607 4.31 20.30 -11.40
CA THR A 607 2.92 20.01 -11.76
C THR A 607 2.02 21.25 -11.63
N SER A 608 2.08 21.92 -10.47
CA SER A 608 1.31 23.13 -10.17
C SER A 608 1.66 24.28 -11.12
N ALA A 609 2.96 24.51 -11.34
CA ALA A 609 3.47 25.55 -12.23
C ALA A 609 2.99 25.38 -13.67
N THR A 610 2.86 24.14 -14.12
CA THR A 610 2.66 23.81 -15.52
C THR A 610 1.20 23.53 -15.85
N VAL A 611 0.56 22.51 -15.27
CA VAL A 611 -0.75 22.02 -15.72
C VAL A 611 -1.85 23.06 -15.53
N VAL A 612 -1.92 23.67 -14.34
CA VAL A 612 -2.96 24.67 -14.02
C VAL A 612 -2.84 25.88 -14.95
N THR A 613 -1.62 26.40 -15.12
CA THR A 613 -1.32 27.54 -16.01
C THR A 613 -1.60 27.19 -17.47
N GLY A 614 -1.20 26.01 -17.91
CA GLY A 614 -1.33 25.55 -19.29
C GLY A 614 -2.79 25.30 -19.68
N LEU A 615 -3.60 24.69 -18.81
CA LEU A 615 -5.03 24.48 -19.06
C LEU A 615 -5.82 25.78 -19.10
N ASN A 616 -5.53 26.74 -18.19
CA ASN A 616 -6.13 28.07 -18.24
C ASN A 616 -5.73 28.81 -19.53
N SER A 617 -4.48 28.66 -19.98
CA SER A 617 -4.01 29.23 -21.24
C SER A 617 -4.74 28.64 -22.44
N LEU A 618 -4.85 27.31 -22.52
CA LEU A 618 -5.60 26.62 -23.57
C LEU A 618 -7.08 27.04 -23.59
N GLY A 619 -7.70 27.21 -22.41
CA GLY A 619 -9.06 27.72 -22.28
C GLY A 619 -9.24 29.13 -22.83
N SER A 620 -8.24 29.99 -22.63
CA SER A 620 -8.26 31.37 -23.17
C SER A 620 -8.16 31.41 -24.70
N PHE A 621 -7.55 30.40 -25.32
CA PHE A 621 -7.49 30.28 -26.79
C PHE A 621 -8.80 29.77 -27.39
N GLU A 622 -9.57 28.94 -26.67
CA GLU A 622 -10.88 28.46 -27.17
C GLU A 622 -12.03 29.47 -26.97
N ALA A 623 -11.78 30.57 -26.26
CA ALA A 623 -12.80 31.53 -25.88
C ALA A 623 -12.92 32.72 -26.86
N ASP A 624 -14.04 32.81 -27.56
CA ASP A 624 -14.36 33.97 -28.41
C ASP A 624 -14.65 35.23 -27.56
N GLU A 625 -14.45 36.42 -28.14
CA GLU A 625 -14.63 37.70 -27.43
C GLU A 625 -16.01 37.91 -26.79
N HIS A 626 -17.06 37.29 -27.35
CA HIS A 626 -18.45 37.51 -26.95
C HIS A 626 -18.93 36.60 -25.81
N ASN A 627 -18.26 35.47 -25.57
CA ASN A 627 -18.66 34.43 -24.59
C ASN A 627 -17.49 33.98 -23.70
N ARG A 628 -16.45 34.81 -23.59
CA ARG A 628 -15.22 34.49 -22.87
C ARG A 628 -15.45 34.21 -21.40
N GLY A 629 -16.31 34.97 -20.73
CA GLY A 629 -16.66 34.75 -19.33
C GLY A 629 -17.37 33.41 -19.13
N GLU A 630 -18.30 33.05 -20.03
CA GLU A 630 -19.00 31.78 -20.01
C GLU A 630 -18.07 30.58 -20.25
N ILE A 631 -17.19 30.63 -21.25
CA ILE A 631 -16.27 29.51 -21.58
C ILE A 631 -15.25 29.29 -20.44
N LEU A 632 -14.60 30.36 -19.97
CA LEU A 632 -13.66 30.26 -18.85
C LEU A 632 -14.37 29.89 -17.53
N GLY A 633 -15.61 30.33 -17.35
CA GLY A 633 -16.45 29.92 -16.23
C GLY A 633 -16.83 28.44 -16.28
N ALA A 634 -17.11 27.89 -17.47
CA ALA A 634 -17.35 26.47 -17.66
C ALA A 634 -16.07 25.65 -17.41
N LEU A 635 -14.93 26.08 -17.95
CA LEU A 635 -13.64 25.42 -17.70
C LEU A 635 -13.29 25.40 -16.21
N ARG A 636 -13.51 26.52 -15.51
CA ARG A 636 -13.34 26.60 -14.06
C ARG A 636 -14.30 25.65 -13.33
N SER A 637 -15.56 25.60 -13.73
CA SER A 637 -16.58 24.72 -13.15
C SER A 637 -16.17 23.25 -13.19
N TRP A 638 -15.76 22.74 -14.35
CA TRP A 638 -15.29 21.37 -14.50
C TRP A 638 -14.04 21.06 -13.68
N GLY A 639 -13.10 22.00 -13.62
CA GLY A 639 -11.95 21.87 -12.72
C GLY A 639 -12.34 21.81 -11.24
N GLN A 640 -13.31 22.62 -10.82
CA GLN A 640 -13.82 22.62 -9.45
C GLN A 640 -14.63 21.37 -9.09
N LEU A 641 -15.35 20.76 -10.03
CA LEU A 641 -15.94 19.44 -9.82
C LEU A 641 -14.86 18.40 -9.54
N GLY A 642 -13.73 18.43 -10.27
CA GLY A 642 -12.58 17.57 -10.00
C GLY A 642 -12.06 17.80 -8.57
N ARG A 643 -11.89 19.05 -8.16
CA ARG A 643 -11.47 19.42 -6.79
C ARG A 643 -12.48 19.08 -5.70
N ALA A 644 -13.77 19.01 -6.03
CA ALA A 644 -14.83 18.66 -5.09
C ALA A 644 -14.90 17.14 -4.85
N PHE A 645 -14.77 16.33 -5.89
CA PHE A 645 -14.84 14.87 -5.75
C PHE A 645 -13.49 14.25 -5.38
N GLY A 646 -12.38 14.88 -5.74
CA GLY A 646 -11.03 14.36 -5.54
C GLY A 646 -10.72 14.00 -4.09
N PRO A 647 -10.86 14.93 -3.12
CA PRO A 647 -10.60 14.63 -1.71
C PRO A 647 -11.50 13.53 -1.15
N VAL A 648 -12.77 13.49 -1.55
CA VAL A 648 -13.71 12.44 -1.09
C VAL A 648 -13.26 11.07 -1.58
N VAL A 649 -12.96 10.93 -2.87
CA VAL A 649 -12.51 9.67 -3.48
C VAL A 649 -11.15 9.26 -2.93
N PHE A 650 -10.18 10.18 -2.92
CA PHE A 650 -8.81 9.90 -2.55
C PHE A 650 -8.66 9.62 -1.05
N CYS A 651 -9.34 10.37 -0.19
CA CYS A 651 -9.36 10.06 1.25
C CYS A 651 -10.03 8.70 1.48
N THR A 652 -11.15 8.38 0.81
CA THR A 652 -11.79 7.06 0.94
C THR A 652 -10.84 5.92 0.54
N LEU A 653 -10.10 6.05 -0.57
CA LEU A 653 -9.10 5.05 -1.00
C LEU A 653 -7.89 4.96 -0.07
N PHE A 654 -7.40 6.11 0.43
CA PHE A 654 -6.31 6.18 1.41
C PHE A 654 -6.66 5.43 2.71
N TRP A 655 -7.95 5.41 3.07
CA TRP A 655 -8.49 4.67 4.21
C TRP A 655 -8.68 3.17 3.94
N TRP A 656 -9.18 2.82 2.75
CA TRP A 656 -9.59 1.44 2.44
C TRP A 656 -8.41 0.50 2.22
N ALA A 657 -7.39 0.96 1.50
CA ALA A 657 -6.30 0.11 1.02
C ALA A 657 -4.90 0.63 1.43
N GLY A 658 -4.86 1.66 2.28
CA GLY A 658 -3.63 2.27 2.76
C GLY A 658 -3.01 3.28 1.79
N ARG A 659 -2.01 4.02 2.29
CA ARG A 659 -1.32 5.07 1.53
C ARG A 659 -0.73 4.54 0.23
N GLU A 660 -0.17 3.34 0.25
CA GLU A 660 0.51 2.77 -0.90
C GLU A 660 -0.47 2.51 -2.03
N VAL A 661 -1.63 1.93 -1.74
CA VAL A 661 -2.65 1.66 -2.74
C VAL A 661 -3.35 2.94 -3.22
N ALA A 662 -3.61 3.93 -2.36
CA ALA A 662 -4.25 5.18 -2.81
C ALA A 662 -3.37 6.01 -3.77
N TYR A 663 -2.09 6.18 -3.42
CA TYR A 663 -1.14 6.86 -4.31
C TYR A 663 -0.80 6.01 -5.54
N THR A 664 -0.73 4.68 -5.38
CA THR A 664 -0.45 3.76 -6.49
C THR A 664 -1.64 3.62 -7.42
N ILE A 665 -2.91 3.63 -6.99
CA ILE A 665 -4.10 3.66 -7.86
C ILE A 665 -4.16 4.97 -8.67
N GLY A 666 -3.85 6.10 -8.02
CA GLY A 666 -3.68 7.39 -8.69
C GLY A 666 -2.60 7.36 -9.78
N ALA A 667 -1.50 6.63 -9.54
CA ALA A 667 -0.43 6.40 -10.51
C ALA A 667 -0.71 5.25 -11.51
N LEU A 668 -1.55 4.27 -11.14
CA LEU A 668 -1.89 3.05 -11.90
C LEU A 668 -2.99 3.30 -12.93
N HIS A 669 -3.74 4.40 -12.79
CA HIS A 669 -4.63 4.87 -13.87
C HIS A 669 -3.86 5.06 -15.20
N GLU A 670 -2.52 5.14 -15.18
CA GLU A 670 -1.67 5.17 -16.38
C GLU A 670 -1.24 3.80 -16.94
N ARG A 671 -1.45 2.66 -16.26
CA ARG A 671 -0.90 1.34 -16.72
C ARG A 671 -1.80 0.57 -17.69
N LYS A 672 -2.57 1.25 -18.55
CA LYS A 672 -3.68 0.71 -19.40
C LYS A 672 -3.26 -0.29 -20.50
N VAL A 673 -2.63 -1.42 -20.17
CA VAL A 673 -2.45 -2.54 -21.11
C VAL A 673 -3.82 -3.20 -21.31
N ARG A 674 -4.41 -2.99 -22.49
CA ARG A 674 -5.69 -3.60 -22.87
C ARG A 674 -5.46 -5.06 -23.30
N PHE A 675 -6.20 -5.99 -22.73
CA PHE A 675 -6.12 -7.41 -23.07
C PHE A 675 -7.50 -8.01 -23.38
N GLN A 676 -7.50 -9.14 -24.07
CA GLN A 676 -8.67 -9.94 -24.43
C GLN A 676 -8.30 -11.42 -24.26
N ILE A 677 -9.21 -12.24 -23.73
CA ILE A 677 -9.01 -13.67 -23.51
C ILE A 677 -9.92 -14.44 -24.47
N TYR A 678 -9.37 -15.42 -25.19
CA TYR A 678 -10.11 -16.27 -26.10
C TYR A 678 -10.03 -17.73 -25.63
N GLU A 679 -11.18 -18.31 -25.25
CA GLU A 679 -11.29 -19.66 -24.69
C GLU A 679 -12.10 -20.56 -25.63
N GLN A 680 -11.59 -21.75 -25.93
CA GLN A 680 -12.25 -22.73 -26.80
C GLN A 680 -13.54 -23.32 -26.19
N SER A 681 -13.61 -23.39 -24.87
CA SER A 681 -14.73 -23.93 -24.10
C SER A 681 -15.88 -22.93 -24.01
N GLN A 682 -17.10 -23.41 -23.75
CA GLN A 682 -18.29 -22.56 -23.61
C GLN A 682 -18.34 -21.80 -22.27
N LYS A 683 -17.52 -22.21 -21.31
CA LYS A 683 -17.33 -21.58 -20.00
C LYS A 683 -15.96 -21.97 -19.47
N PHE A 684 -15.44 -21.21 -18.52
CA PHE A 684 -14.35 -21.70 -17.68
C PHE A 684 -14.85 -22.91 -16.88
N GLY A 685 -14.12 -24.02 -16.93
CA GLY A 685 -14.49 -25.22 -16.20
C GLY A 685 -13.71 -26.46 -16.64
N GLU A 686 -13.14 -27.15 -15.67
CA GLU A 686 -12.56 -28.49 -15.82
C GLU A 686 -12.97 -29.37 -14.64
N ILE A 687 -12.96 -30.69 -14.85
CA ILE A 687 -13.31 -31.67 -13.82
C ILE A 687 -12.14 -31.87 -12.85
N GLY A 688 -12.35 -31.50 -11.59
CA GLY A 688 -11.98 -32.27 -10.39
C GLY A 688 -10.52 -32.73 -10.20
N ALA A 689 -9.56 -31.81 -10.24
CA ALA A 689 -8.19 -32.10 -9.77
C ALA A 689 -7.79 -31.16 -8.63
N GLY A 690 -7.17 -31.72 -7.58
CA GLY A 690 -6.42 -30.95 -6.60
C GLY A 690 -5.12 -30.42 -7.22
N VAL A 691 -4.79 -29.16 -6.95
CA VAL A 691 -3.52 -28.52 -7.34
C VAL A 691 -2.87 -27.95 -6.09
N SER A 692 -1.57 -28.18 -5.92
CA SER A 692 -0.79 -27.67 -4.80
C SER A 692 0.10 -26.52 -5.21
N PHE A 693 0.36 -25.58 -4.29
CA PHE A 693 1.25 -24.44 -4.53
C PHE A 693 2.36 -24.37 -3.48
N SER A 694 3.59 -24.17 -3.96
CA SER A 694 4.79 -23.98 -3.15
C SER A 694 5.02 -22.49 -2.82
N PRO A 695 5.91 -22.16 -1.85
CA PRO A 695 6.14 -20.77 -1.42
C PRO A 695 6.45 -19.77 -2.53
N ASN A 696 7.27 -20.14 -3.50
CA ASN A 696 7.57 -19.33 -4.69
C ASN A 696 6.31 -19.01 -5.52
N ALA A 697 5.39 -19.97 -5.68
CA ALA A 697 4.15 -19.74 -6.42
C ALA A 697 3.26 -18.73 -5.70
N VAL A 698 3.19 -18.82 -4.36
CA VAL A 698 2.43 -17.88 -3.53
C VAL A 698 3.05 -16.48 -3.53
N GLN A 699 4.39 -16.37 -3.54
CA GLN A 699 5.07 -15.09 -3.73
C GLN A 699 4.74 -14.49 -5.12
N ALA A 700 4.75 -15.33 -6.17
CA ALA A 700 4.41 -14.89 -7.52
C ALA A 700 2.96 -14.44 -7.67
N MET A 701 2.00 -15.05 -6.95
CA MET A 701 0.61 -14.59 -6.91
C MET A 701 0.52 -13.13 -6.43
N LYS A 702 1.27 -12.78 -5.36
CA LYS A 702 1.30 -11.42 -4.81
C LYS A 702 1.87 -10.40 -5.78
N VAL A 703 2.90 -10.78 -6.55
CA VAL A 703 3.47 -9.91 -7.60
C VAL A 703 2.49 -9.70 -8.75
N CYS A 704 1.72 -10.73 -9.13
CA CYS A 704 0.73 -10.62 -10.20
C CYS A 704 -0.40 -9.64 -9.85
N HIS A 705 -1.03 -9.82 -8.69
CA HIS A 705 -2.14 -8.99 -8.19
C HIS A 705 -2.49 -9.38 -6.74
N GLU A 706 -2.72 -8.42 -5.85
CA GLU A 706 -3.05 -8.68 -4.44
C GLU A 706 -4.27 -9.60 -4.28
N GLY A 707 -5.33 -9.35 -5.06
CA GLY A 707 -6.55 -10.18 -5.07
C GLY A 707 -6.36 -11.65 -5.50
N ILE A 708 -5.28 -12.01 -6.22
CA ILE A 708 -5.02 -13.42 -6.58
C ILE A 708 -4.60 -14.20 -5.33
N TYR A 709 -3.79 -13.59 -4.46
CA TYR A 709 -3.38 -14.19 -3.20
C TYR A 709 -4.57 -14.36 -2.25
N GLU A 710 -5.46 -13.36 -2.16
CA GLU A 710 -6.69 -13.45 -1.37
C GLU A 710 -7.60 -14.58 -1.84
N VAL A 711 -7.80 -14.69 -3.15
CA VAL A 711 -8.56 -15.78 -3.76
C VAL A 711 -7.94 -17.15 -3.46
N PHE A 712 -6.60 -17.26 -3.49
CA PHE A 712 -5.90 -18.48 -3.13
C PHE A 712 -6.14 -18.85 -1.66
N GLU A 713 -5.91 -17.93 -0.72
CA GLU A 713 -6.12 -18.19 0.71
C GLU A 713 -7.56 -18.60 1.02
N LYS A 714 -8.54 -18.01 0.32
CA LYS A 714 -9.96 -18.33 0.47
C LYS A 714 -10.30 -19.79 0.17
N VAL A 715 -9.62 -20.41 -0.79
CA VAL A 715 -9.94 -21.79 -1.25
C VAL A 715 -8.86 -22.82 -0.89
N CYS A 716 -7.76 -22.37 -0.29
CA CYS A 716 -6.64 -23.21 0.09
C CYS A 716 -7.02 -24.16 1.25
N THR A 717 -6.57 -25.41 1.14
CA THR A 717 -6.63 -26.42 2.19
C THR A 717 -5.22 -26.82 2.53
N ARG A 718 -4.87 -26.68 3.81
CA ARG A 718 -3.58 -27.12 4.38
C ARG A 718 -3.75 -28.49 5.02
N ASN A 719 -2.63 -29.11 5.40
CA ASN A 719 -2.66 -30.27 6.30
C ASN A 719 -3.47 -29.92 7.56
N LEU A 720 -4.28 -30.84 8.07
CA LEU A 720 -5.17 -30.56 9.20
C LEU A 720 -4.51 -30.91 10.54
N TRP A 721 -3.54 -31.83 10.54
CA TRP A 721 -2.88 -32.26 11.77
C TRP A 721 -1.94 -31.17 12.32
N PRO A 722 -2.06 -30.78 13.60
CA PRO A 722 -1.35 -29.61 14.14
C PRO A 722 0.18 -29.63 13.98
N SER A 723 0.83 -30.77 14.22
CA SER A 723 2.29 -30.88 14.09
C SER A 723 2.79 -30.96 12.65
N LYS A 724 1.89 -31.12 11.67
CA LYS A 724 2.20 -31.36 10.26
C LYS A 724 1.82 -30.16 9.37
N GLN A 725 1.46 -29.03 9.96
CA GLN A 725 1.13 -27.79 9.24
C GLN A 725 2.23 -27.33 8.27
N LYS A 726 3.51 -27.56 8.59
CA LYS A 726 4.66 -27.22 7.75
C LYS A 726 5.17 -28.37 6.87
N VAL A 727 4.53 -29.53 6.91
CA VAL A 727 4.93 -30.70 6.12
C VAL A 727 4.41 -30.57 4.69
N TRP A 728 5.31 -30.71 3.72
CA TRP A 728 4.96 -30.83 2.31
C TRP A 728 4.41 -32.22 2.00
N PHE A 729 5.16 -33.25 2.35
CA PHE A 729 4.73 -34.65 2.31
C PHE A 729 5.52 -35.46 3.34
N ASP A 730 4.83 -36.40 4.00
CA ASP A 730 5.48 -37.56 4.59
C ASP A 730 5.71 -38.61 3.50
N TYR A 731 6.93 -39.10 3.39
CA TYR A 731 7.32 -40.10 2.39
C TYR A 731 7.37 -41.48 3.03
N LEU A 732 6.59 -42.42 2.50
CA LEU A 732 6.39 -43.75 3.07
C LEU A 732 6.84 -44.85 2.10
N ASN A 733 7.28 -45.98 2.67
CA ASN A 733 7.52 -47.21 1.92
C ASN A 733 6.20 -47.90 1.55
N GLY A 734 5.62 -47.58 0.39
CA GLY A 734 4.35 -48.15 -0.07
C GLY A 734 4.37 -49.64 -0.42
N TYR A 735 5.55 -50.27 -0.52
CA TYR A 735 5.73 -51.66 -0.96
C TYR A 735 6.08 -52.63 0.17
N ASP A 736 6.02 -52.19 1.43
CA ASP A 736 6.43 -53.04 2.57
C ASP A 736 5.50 -54.27 2.74
N SER A 737 6.13 -55.44 2.94
CA SER A 737 5.53 -56.78 2.93
C SER A 737 5.15 -57.31 4.32
N ASP A 738 5.47 -56.58 5.39
CA ASP A 738 5.13 -57.00 6.75
C ASP A 738 3.65 -56.76 7.07
N LEU A 739 2.82 -57.70 6.60
CA LEU A 739 1.37 -57.84 6.84
C LEU A 739 0.98 -57.93 8.34
N LYS A 740 1.96 -57.96 9.26
CA LYS A 740 1.73 -58.08 10.72
C LYS A 740 1.61 -56.75 11.46
N ALA A 741 1.92 -55.61 10.83
CA ALA A 741 1.79 -54.28 11.42
C ALA A 741 0.65 -53.48 10.76
N ALA A 742 -0.58 -54.03 10.76
CA ALA A 742 -1.75 -53.25 10.37
C ALA A 742 -1.93 -52.08 11.36
N GLY A 743 -1.57 -50.86 10.94
CA GLY A 743 -1.83 -49.62 11.68
C GLY A 743 -0.62 -48.69 11.89
N HIS A 744 0.61 -49.22 11.97
CA HIS A 744 1.83 -48.43 12.19
C HIS A 744 2.80 -48.55 11.01
N GLN A 745 2.68 -47.63 10.06
CA GLN A 745 3.68 -47.32 9.04
C GLN A 745 4.27 -45.95 9.37
N GLU A 746 5.55 -45.91 9.75
CA GLU A 746 6.29 -44.66 9.96
C GLU A 746 6.73 -44.06 8.62
N ALA A 747 6.92 -42.74 8.60
CA ALA A 747 7.50 -42.06 7.46
C ALA A 747 8.97 -42.45 7.34
N ALA A 748 9.42 -42.81 6.13
CA ALA A 748 10.83 -43.04 5.84
C ALA A 748 11.63 -41.73 5.98
N PHE A 749 11.03 -40.61 5.58
CA PHE A 749 11.50 -39.24 5.83
C PHE A 749 10.34 -38.24 5.61
N THR A 750 10.54 -37.00 6.03
CA THR A 750 9.54 -35.93 5.93
C THR A 750 10.18 -34.72 5.25
N ILE A 751 9.49 -34.15 4.26
CA ILE A 751 9.92 -32.89 3.63
C ILE A 751 9.03 -31.77 4.14
N THR A 752 9.63 -30.68 4.59
CA THR A 752 8.94 -29.51 5.13
C THR A 752 9.25 -28.25 4.32
N ASN A 753 8.36 -27.27 4.37
CA ASN A 753 8.63 -25.92 3.86
C ASN A 753 7.91 -24.87 4.74
N SER A 754 8.01 -23.59 4.40
CA SER A 754 7.41 -22.50 5.18
C SER A 754 5.87 -22.51 5.22
N LEU A 755 5.21 -23.08 4.21
CA LEU A 755 3.75 -23.13 4.05
C LEU A 755 3.12 -24.51 4.34
N GLY A 756 3.93 -25.57 4.36
CA GLY A 756 3.47 -26.94 4.26
C GLY A 756 2.82 -27.25 2.92
N GLN A 757 1.95 -28.27 2.90
CA GLN A 757 1.13 -28.57 1.75
C GLN A 757 -0.04 -27.57 1.67
N ALA A 758 -0.23 -26.96 0.51
CA ALA A 758 -1.25 -25.95 0.26
C ALA A 758 -2.01 -26.29 -1.04
N GLY A 759 -3.05 -27.11 -0.90
CA GLY A 759 -3.85 -27.64 -2.00
C GLY A 759 -5.14 -26.86 -2.23
N VAL A 760 -5.54 -26.69 -3.48
CA VAL A 760 -6.84 -26.12 -3.88
C VAL A 760 -7.61 -27.10 -4.77
N HIS A 761 -8.93 -27.01 -4.77
CA HIS A 761 -9.74 -27.61 -5.82
C HIS A 761 -9.68 -26.70 -7.06
N ARG A 762 -9.05 -27.15 -8.15
CA ARG A 762 -8.72 -26.31 -9.33
C ARG A 762 -9.91 -25.52 -9.88
N ALA A 763 -11.08 -26.15 -9.98
CA ALA A 763 -12.27 -25.50 -10.52
C ALA A 763 -12.74 -24.34 -9.63
N HIS A 764 -12.70 -24.50 -8.30
CA HIS A 764 -13.10 -23.44 -7.37
C HIS A 764 -12.10 -22.28 -7.40
N PHE A 765 -10.80 -22.59 -7.47
CA PHE A 765 -9.78 -21.57 -7.59
C PHE A 765 -9.94 -20.76 -8.88
N LEU A 766 -10.18 -21.44 -10.02
CA LEU A 766 -10.43 -20.76 -11.30
C LEU A 766 -11.70 -19.90 -11.26
N ASP A 767 -12.80 -20.40 -10.68
CA ASP A 767 -14.05 -19.65 -10.58
C ASP A 767 -13.90 -18.38 -9.76
N GLU A 768 -13.11 -18.41 -8.68
CA GLU A 768 -12.79 -17.22 -7.90
C GLU A 768 -11.85 -16.27 -8.65
N LEU A 769 -10.86 -16.77 -9.38
CA LEU A 769 -9.97 -15.94 -10.21
C LEU A 769 -10.72 -15.21 -11.33
N VAL A 770 -11.68 -15.87 -11.97
CA VAL A 770 -12.49 -15.27 -13.05
C VAL A 770 -13.29 -14.06 -12.56
N LYS A 771 -13.69 -14.03 -11.28
CA LYS A 771 -14.40 -12.89 -10.68
C LYS A 771 -13.54 -11.62 -10.61
N LEU A 772 -12.22 -11.73 -10.73
CA LEU A 772 -11.31 -10.59 -10.79
C LEU A 772 -11.23 -9.96 -12.19
N LEU A 773 -11.76 -10.60 -13.23
CA LEU A 773 -11.70 -10.10 -14.60
C LEU A 773 -12.77 -9.04 -14.87
N PRO A 774 -12.45 -7.96 -15.60
CA PRO A 774 -13.45 -7.02 -16.07
C PRO A 774 -14.46 -7.68 -17.02
N GLU A 775 -15.71 -7.22 -17.00
CA GLU A 775 -16.73 -7.69 -17.93
C GLU A 775 -16.32 -7.44 -19.40
N GLY A 776 -16.63 -8.41 -20.27
CA GLY A 776 -16.41 -8.30 -21.72
C GLY A 776 -14.98 -8.60 -22.20
N VAL A 777 -14.07 -8.99 -21.31
CA VAL A 777 -12.67 -9.35 -21.66
C VAL A 777 -12.53 -10.81 -22.11
N ALA A 778 -13.36 -11.72 -21.61
CA ALA A 778 -13.31 -13.14 -21.94
C ALA A 778 -14.33 -13.53 -23.02
N HIS A 779 -13.86 -14.20 -24.07
CA HIS A 779 -14.64 -14.64 -25.23
C HIS A 779 -14.60 -16.17 -25.33
N PHE A 780 -15.74 -16.82 -25.11
CA PHE A 780 -15.89 -18.28 -25.11
C PHE A 780 -16.26 -18.85 -26.49
N GLY A 781 -16.03 -20.15 -26.68
CA GLY A 781 -16.23 -20.83 -27.96
C GLY A 781 -15.23 -20.42 -29.05
N LYS A 782 -14.11 -19.80 -28.67
CA LYS A 782 -13.09 -19.25 -29.56
C LYS A 782 -11.86 -20.16 -29.60
N ARG A 783 -11.90 -21.17 -30.46
CA ARG A 783 -10.74 -22.04 -30.73
C ARG A 783 -9.87 -21.42 -31.82
N ILE A 784 -8.62 -21.10 -31.49
CA ILE A 784 -7.67 -20.49 -32.43
C ILE A 784 -7.35 -21.47 -33.57
N LYS A 785 -7.41 -20.99 -34.81
CA LYS A 785 -7.09 -21.74 -36.03
C LYS A 785 -5.73 -21.32 -36.59
N GLY A 786 -5.45 -20.01 -36.63
CA GLY A 786 -4.22 -19.47 -37.18
C GLY A 786 -3.98 -18.02 -36.77
N ILE A 787 -2.71 -17.61 -36.82
CA ILE A 787 -2.26 -16.23 -36.58
C ILE A 787 -1.45 -15.80 -37.79
N SER A 788 -1.78 -14.64 -38.37
CA SER A 788 -1.07 -14.08 -39.53
C SER A 788 -0.90 -12.57 -39.40
N GLU A 789 0.15 -12.01 -40.00
CA GLU A 789 0.29 -10.56 -40.11
C GLU A 789 -0.61 -10.00 -41.22
N LYS A 790 -1.33 -8.91 -40.93
CA LYS A 790 -2.30 -8.32 -41.86
C LYS A 790 -1.88 -6.91 -42.33
N GLY A 791 -1.62 -6.77 -43.62
CA GLY A 791 -1.40 -5.49 -44.31
C GLY A 791 -0.19 -4.66 -43.81
N ASN A 792 -0.04 -3.43 -44.31
CA ASN A 792 1.05 -2.50 -43.94
C ASN A 792 0.93 -1.93 -42.51
N ASN A 793 -0.15 -2.25 -41.78
CA ASN A 793 -0.40 -1.71 -40.43
C ASN A 793 0.29 -2.52 -39.33
N GLY A 794 0.88 -3.67 -39.67
CA GLY A 794 1.71 -4.45 -38.77
C GLY A 794 0.97 -5.02 -37.56
N ARG A 795 -0.33 -5.31 -37.59
CA ARG A 795 -1.04 -6.01 -36.49
C ARG A 795 -1.21 -7.50 -36.79
N LEU A 796 -1.36 -8.32 -35.75
CA LEU A 796 -1.62 -9.75 -35.85
C LEU A 796 -3.13 -10.00 -35.97
N GLU A 797 -3.54 -10.73 -37.01
CA GLU A 797 -4.89 -11.24 -37.18
C GLU A 797 -4.97 -12.67 -36.63
N LEU A 798 -5.90 -12.88 -35.70
CA LEU A 798 -6.27 -14.17 -35.14
C LEU A 798 -7.50 -14.68 -35.89
N SER A 799 -7.44 -15.90 -36.41
CA SER A 799 -8.57 -16.58 -37.03
C SER A 799 -9.05 -17.73 -36.15
N PHE A 800 -10.36 -17.88 -35.99
CA PHE A 800 -10.97 -18.90 -35.12
C PHE A 800 -11.73 -19.94 -35.95
N GLU A 801 -11.98 -21.12 -35.37
CA GLU A 801 -12.70 -22.21 -36.06
C GLU A 801 -14.18 -21.90 -36.34
N ASP A 802 -14.79 -20.98 -35.58
CA ASP A 802 -16.15 -20.50 -35.83
C ASP A 802 -16.25 -19.53 -37.02
N GLY A 803 -15.12 -19.25 -37.69
CA GLY A 803 -15.01 -18.32 -38.82
C GLY A 803 -14.83 -16.85 -38.43
N SER A 804 -14.88 -16.52 -37.14
CA SER A 804 -14.62 -15.16 -36.67
C SER A 804 -13.11 -14.83 -36.68
N THR A 805 -12.80 -13.53 -36.66
CA THR A 805 -11.42 -13.04 -36.56
C THR A 805 -11.30 -11.96 -35.49
N ALA A 806 -10.09 -11.76 -34.97
CA ALA A 806 -9.73 -10.69 -34.06
C ALA A 806 -8.37 -10.10 -34.42
N GLU A 807 -8.07 -8.89 -33.95
CA GLU A 807 -6.78 -8.23 -34.19
C GLU A 807 -6.10 -7.86 -32.87
N ALA A 808 -4.79 -8.08 -32.79
CA ALA A 808 -3.98 -7.75 -31.62
C ALA A 808 -2.58 -7.25 -32.01
N ASP A 809 -1.96 -6.50 -31.11
CA ASP A 809 -0.57 -6.03 -31.28
C ASP A 809 0.45 -7.12 -30.94
N ALA A 810 0.08 -8.05 -30.06
CA ALA A 810 0.83 -9.24 -29.66
C ALA A 810 -0.10 -10.37 -29.20
N VAL A 811 0.39 -11.61 -29.19
CA VAL A 811 -0.36 -12.80 -28.75
C VAL A 811 0.42 -13.59 -27.71
N VAL A 812 -0.26 -13.95 -26.62
CA VAL A 812 0.26 -14.87 -25.58
C VAL A 812 -0.51 -16.20 -25.68
N GLY A 813 0.21 -17.27 -26.01
CA GLY A 813 -0.31 -18.63 -26.06
C GLY A 813 -0.30 -19.29 -24.70
N CYS A 814 -1.46 -19.31 -24.04
CA CYS A 814 -1.73 -20.00 -22.78
C CYS A 814 -2.65 -21.22 -22.97
N ASP A 815 -2.62 -21.84 -24.16
CA ASP A 815 -3.56 -22.87 -24.63
C ASP A 815 -3.13 -24.32 -24.28
N GLY A 816 -2.32 -24.46 -23.24
CA GLY A 816 -2.03 -25.73 -22.57
C GLY A 816 -1.11 -26.69 -23.33
N ILE A 817 -1.00 -27.92 -22.83
CA ILE A 817 -0.08 -28.95 -23.34
C ILE A 817 -0.27 -29.28 -24.82
N LYS A 818 -1.49 -29.12 -25.37
CA LYS A 818 -1.80 -29.32 -26.80
C LYS A 818 -1.86 -28.01 -27.58
N SER A 819 -1.01 -27.05 -27.21
CA SER A 819 -0.99 -25.70 -27.77
C SER A 819 -1.00 -25.67 -29.30
N LYS A 820 -2.04 -25.05 -29.85
CA LYS A 820 -2.11 -24.69 -31.27
C LYS A 820 -1.21 -23.50 -31.55
N VAL A 821 -1.01 -22.57 -30.60
CA VAL A 821 -0.06 -21.46 -30.76
C VAL A 821 1.37 -21.97 -30.92
N ARG A 822 1.79 -22.97 -30.12
CA ARG A 822 3.10 -23.64 -30.30
C ARG A 822 3.24 -24.26 -31.68
N THR A 823 2.18 -24.92 -32.14
CA THR A 823 2.11 -25.49 -33.50
C THR A 823 2.19 -24.40 -34.59
N ILE A 824 1.63 -23.22 -34.38
CA ILE A 824 1.72 -22.08 -35.30
C ILE A 824 3.16 -21.53 -35.37
N ILE A 825 3.87 -21.47 -34.24
CA ILE A 825 5.25 -21.00 -34.17
C ILE A 825 6.21 -21.94 -34.94
N TYR A 826 6.10 -23.25 -34.70
CA TYR A 826 7.07 -24.27 -35.15
C TYR A 826 6.63 -25.10 -36.36
N GLY A 827 5.33 -25.15 -36.66
CA GLY A 827 4.74 -26.01 -37.68
C GLY A 827 4.39 -27.42 -37.18
N GLU A 828 3.42 -28.07 -37.82
CA GLU A 828 2.85 -29.35 -37.38
C GLU A 828 3.83 -30.53 -37.37
N ASN A 829 4.89 -30.46 -38.19
CA ASN A 829 5.88 -31.53 -38.35
C ASN A 829 7.08 -31.39 -37.40
N HIS A 830 7.19 -30.28 -36.66
CA HIS A 830 8.29 -30.10 -35.71
C HIS A 830 8.07 -30.94 -34.45
N ALA A 831 9.12 -31.57 -33.93
CA ALA A 831 9.02 -32.53 -32.83
C ALA A 831 8.44 -31.90 -31.53
N CYS A 832 8.80 -30.66 -31.21
CA CYS A 832 8.28 -29.95 -30.03
C CYS A 832 6.80 -29.51 -30.15
N SER A 833 6.19 -29.58 -31.34
CA SER A 833 4.79 -29.17 -31.52
C SER A 833 3.83 -30.09 -30.77
N ARG A 834 4.22 -31.36 -30.55
CA ARG A 834 3.41 -32.36 -29.86
C ARG A 834 4.08 -32.80 -28.55
N PRO A 835 3.29 -33.01 -27.47
CA PRO A 835 3.84 -33.58 -26.25
C PRO A 835 4.14 -35.07 -26.44
N THR A 836 5.10 -35.58 -25.66
CA THR A 836 5.46 -37.01 -25.63
C THR A 836 4.85 -37.68 -24.41
N TYR A 837 4.48 -38.95 -24.55
CA TYR A 837 3.99 -39.78 -23.46
C TYR A 837 5.16 -40.23 -22.57
N SER A 838 5.04 -40.04 -21.25
CA SER A 838 6.12 -40.34 -20.30
C SER A 838 6.26 -41.83 -19.95
N HIS A 839 5.43 -42.69 -20.54
CA HIS A 839 5.26 -44.08 -20.12
C HIS A 839 4.69 -44.24 -18.70
N LYS A 840 4.05 -43.20 -18.18
CA LYS A 840 3.33 -43.23 -16.89
C LYS A 840 1.87 -42.82 -17.06
N TYR A 841 1.00 -43.44 -16.29
CA TYR A 841 -0.41 -43.04 -16.19
C TYR A 841 -0.87 -43.02 -14.74
N ALA A 842 -1.97 -42.32 -14.46
CA ALA A 842 -2.48 -42.12 -13.12
C ALA A 842 -3.98 -42.46 -13.00
N TYR A 843 -4.34 -43.13 -11.92
CA TYR A 843 -5.71 -43.26 -11.45
C TYR A 843 -6.01 -42.16 -10.43
N ARG A 844 -7.18 -41.52 -10.56
CA ARG A 844 -7.59 -40.42 -9.67
C ARG A 844 -8.86 -40.78 -8.92
N GLY A 845 -8.90 -40.42 -7.64
CA GLY A 845 -10.05 -40.64 -6.77
C GLY A 845 -10.21 -39.50 -5.77
N LEU A 846 -11.46 -39.24 -5.39
CA LEU A 846 -11.83 -38.38 -4.29
C LEU A 846 -12.56 -39.24 -3.26
N ILE A 847 -12.05 -39.26 -2.03
CA ILE A 847 -12.60 -40.07 -0.93
C ILE A 847 -13.11 -39.11 0.15
N PRO A 848 -14.37 -39.22 0.60
CA PRO A 848 -14.85 -38.45 1.76
C PRO A 848 -13.94 -38.68 2.99
N MET A 849 -13.58 -37.61 3.70
CA MET A 849 -12.56 -37.67 4.76
C MET A 849 -12.85 -38.74 5.81
N GLU A 850 -14.11 -38.86 6.26
CA GLU A 850 -14.53 -39.88 7.23
C GLU A 850 -14.15 -41.31 6.80
N LYS A 851 -14.34 -41.64 5.51
CA LYS A 851 -13.97 -42.95 4.95
C LYS A 851 -12.47 -43.13 4.80
N ALA A 852 -11.75 -42.05 4.52
CA ALA A 852 -10.30 -42.08 4.47
C ALA A 852 -9.70 -42.34 5.87
N ILE A 853 -10.25 -41.69 6.92
CA ILE A 853 -9.87 -41.91 8.32
C ILE A 853 -10.08 -43.38 8.70
N GLU A 854 -11.23 -43.97 8.34
CA GLU A 854 -11.50 -45.40 8.57
C GLU A 854 -10.47 -46.31 7.87
N ALA A 855 -10.03 -45.92 6.66
CA ALA A 855 -9.14 -46.74 5.84
C ALA A 855 -7.66 -46.69 6.27
N VAL A 856 -7.14 -45.54 6.70
CA VAL A 856 -5.68 -45.36 6.92
C VAL A 856 -5.31 -44.73 8.29
N GLY A 857 -6.31 -44.40 9.11
CA GLY A 857 -6.16 -43.69 10.37
C GLY A 857 -6.18 -42.18 10.20
N GLN A 858 -6.54 -41.48 11.29
CA GLN A 858 -6.82 -40.04 11.27
C GLN A 858 -5.62 -39.20 10.81
N GLU A 859 -4.46 -39.37 11.47
CA GLU A 859 -3.27 -38.59 11.15
C GLU A 859 -2.87 -38.70 9.67
N ARG A 860 -2.94 -39.89 9.06
CA ARG A 860 -2.57 -40.06 7.64
C ARG A 860 -3.59 -39.45 6.69
N ALA A 861 -4.88 -39.62 6.98
CA ALA A 861 -5.95 -39.08 6.14
C ALA A 861 -5.94 -37.54 6.14
N GLU A 862 -5.59 -36.93 7.28
CA GLU A 862 -5.57 -35.48 7.49
C GLU A 862 -4.31 -34.77 6.95
N ASN A 863 -3.34 -35.53 6.42
CA ASN A 863 -2.05 -35.01 5.97
C ASN A 863 -1.69 -35.45 4.55
N ALA A 864 -0.72 -34.75 3.97
CA ALA A 864 -0.13 -35.11 2.69
C ALA A 864 0.84 -36.30 2.83
N CYS A 865 0.58 -37.40 2.11
CA CYS A 865 1.39 -38.61 2.12
C CYS A 865 1.83 -39.02 0.71
N MET A 866 3.05 -39.56 0.61
CA MET A 866 3.66 -40.07 -0.63
C MET A 866 4.10 -41.52 -0.43
N HIS A 867 3.33 -42.48 -0.94
CA HIS A 867 3.63 -43.90 -0.88
C HIS A 867 4.47 -44.32 -2.08
N MET A 868 5.77 -44.51 -1.88
CA MET A 868 6.74 -44.88 -2.92
C MET A 868 6.85 -46.40 -3.09
N GLY A 869 7.20 -46.88 -4.28
CA GLY A 869 7.37 -48.32 -4.53
C GLY A 869 7.90 -48.61 -5.93
N PRO A 870 8.17 -49.88 -6.27
CA PRO A 870 8.76 -50.24 -7.55
C PRO A 870 7.75 -50.05 -8.69
N GLY A 871 8.07 -49.16 -9.64
CA GLY A 871 7.26 -48.95 -10.85
C GLY A 871 5.92 -48.23 -10.62
N GLY A 872 5.69 -47.69 -9.43
CA GLY A 872 4.50 -46.90 -9.13
C GLY A 872 4.60 -46.13 -7.80
N HIS A 873 3.69 -45.18 -7.62
CA HIS A 873 3.57 -44.45 -6.35
C HIS A 873 2.14 -43.93 -6.17
N LEU A 874 1.73 -43.69 -4.93
CA LEU A 874 0.42 -43.12 -4.63
C LEU A 874 0.59 -41.91 -3.72
N LEU A 875 -0.02 -40.79 -4.10
CA LEU A 875 -0.06 -39.58 -3.28
C LEU A 875 -1.46 -39.31 -2.76
N THR A 876 -1.52 -38.74 -1.57
CA THR A 876 -2.75 -38.23 -0.96
C THR A 876 -2.54 -36.86 -0.36
N PHE A 877 -3.56 -36.01 -0.38
CA PHE A 877 -3.59 -34.77 0.39
C PHE A 877 -5.04 -34.25 0.57
N PRO A 878 -5.35 -33.59 1.70
CA PRO A 878 -6.69 -33.04 1.94
C PRO A 878 -6.99 -31.86 1.01
N VAL A 879 -8.24 -31.77 0.57
CA VAL A 879 -8.80 -30.66 -0.21
C VAL A 879 -10.20 -30.31 0.30
N ASP A 880 -10.80 -29.24 -0.24
CA ASP A 880 -12.17 -28.84 0.08
C ASP A 880 -12.39 -28.59 1.58
N HIS A 881 -11.49 -27.80 2.16
CA HIS A 881 -11.41 -27.49 3.60
C HIS A 881 -11.34 -28.74 4.48
N GLY A 882 -10.65 -29.77 4.00
CA GLY A 882 -10.44 -31.01 4.73
C GLY A 882 -11.59 -32.03 4.64
N ARG A 883 -12.65 -31.74 3.89
CA ARG A 883 -13.81 -32.65 3.76
C ARG A 883 -13.55 -33.83 2.84
N THR A 884 -12.57 -33.71 1.94
CA THR A 884 -12.27 -34.71 0.92
C THR A 884 -10.78 -34.99 0.85
N LEU A 885 -10.39 -36.26 0.81
CA LEU A 885 -9.03 -36.70 0.51
C LEU A 885 -8.87 -36.91 -0.99
N ASN A 886 -7.94 -36.19 -1.60
CA ASN A 886 -7.53 -36.41 -2.99
C ASN A 886 -6.55 -37.59 -3.04
N VAL A 887 -6.75 -38.53 -3.96
CA VAL A 887 -5.91 -39.71 -4.17
C VAL A 887 -5.48 -39.79 -5.62
N VAL A 888 -4.17 -39.89 -5.86
CA VAL A 888 -3.61 -40.08 -7.20
C VAL A 888 -2.58 -41.19 -7.18
N ALA A 889 -2.84 -42.25 -7.95
CA ALA A 889 -2.00 -43.44 -8.00
C ALA A 889 -1.37 -43.57 -9.39
N PHE A 890 -0.05 -43.42 -9.46
CA PHE A 890 0.75 -43.45 -10.68
C PHE A 890 1.38 -44.83 -10.90
N HIS A 891 1.37 -45.28 -12.15
CA HIS A 891 1.99 -46.52 -12.56
C HIS A 891 2.79 -46.30 -13.85
N THR A 892 3.98 -46.91 -13.90
CA THR A 892 4.84 -46.93 -15.09
C THR A 892 4.60 -48.18 -15.90
N SER A 893 4.31 -48.02 -17.19
CA SER A 893 4.23 -49.11 -18.16
C SER A 893 5.09 -48.82 -19.39
N LEU A 894 5.84 -49.83 -19.84
CA LEU A 894 6.62 -49.77 -21.08
C LEU A 894 5.75 -49.75 -22.34
N ASP A 895 4.46 -50.06 -22.21
CA ASP A 895 3.53 -50.04 -23.33
C ASP A 895 3.33 -48.62 -23.87
N SER A 896 3.10 -48.53 -25.18
CA SER A 896 2.70 -47.27 -25.81
C SER A 896 1.27 -46.91 -25.44
N TRP A 897 0.99 -45.61 -25.31
CA TRP A 897 -0.38 -45.16 -25.09
C TRP A 897 -1.26 -45.44 -26.33
N PRO A 898 -2.43 -46.09 -26.19
CA PRO A 898 -3.21 -46.56 -27.34
C PRO A 898 -3.68 -45.46 -28.31
N ASP A 899 -3.98 -44.27 -27.78
CA ASP A 899 -4.42 -43.12 -28.58
C ASP A 899 -3.75 -41.85 -28.07
N SER A 900 -2.66 -41.44 -28.73
CA SER A 900 -1.90 -40.23 -28.38
C SER A 900 -2.70 -38.92 -28.56
N SER A 901 -3.85 -38.96 -29.24
CA SER A 901 -4.75 -37.82 -29.34
C SER A 901 -5.60 -37.60 -28.08
N LYS A 902 -5.70 -38.59 -27.19
CA LYS A 902 -6.47 -38.53 -25.94
C LYS A 902 -5.56 -38.68 -24.73
N LEU A 903 -5.75 -37.82 -23.72
CA LEU A 903 -4.98 -37.87 -22.47
C LEU A 903 -5.63 -38.79 -21.42
N THR A 904 -6.86 -39.26 -21.67
CA THR A 904 -7.61 -40.09 -20.74
C THR A 904 -8.25 -41.27 -21.45
N ARG A 905 -8.43 -42.36 -20.71
CA ARG A 905 -9.27 -43.51 -21.09
C ARG A 905 -10.10 -43.95 -19.89
N PRO A 906 -11.30 -44.53 -20.10
CA PRO A 906 -12.01 -45.24 -19.04
C PRO A 906 -11.13 -46.36 -18.46
N ALA A 907 -11.23 -46.54 -17.16
CA ALA A 907 -10.57 -47.59 -16.41
C ALA A 907 -11.47 -48.08 -15.27
N THR A 908 -11.03 -49.14 -14.59
CA THR A 908 -11.75 -49.73 -13.47
C THR A 908 -10.92 -49.68 -12.20
N ARG A 909 -11.59 -49.68 -11.05
CA ARG A 909 -10.90 -49.85 -9.77
C ARG A 909 -10.13 -51.17 -9.73
N GLU A 910 -10.67 -52.22 -10.33
CA GLU A 910 -10.05 -53.53 -10.41
C GLU A 910 -8.76 -53.50 -11.25
N GLU A 911 -8.68 -52.66 -12.31
CA GLU A 911 -7.42 -52.36 -13.00
C GLU A 911 -6.39 -51.73 -12.04
N ALA A 912 -6.77 -50.66 -11.33
CA ALA A 912 -5.88 -50.00 -10.38
C ALA A 912 -5.39 -50.97 -9.28
N LEU A 913 -6.27 -51.82 -8.75
CA LEU A 913 -5.91 -52.81 -7.74
C LEU A 913 -4.96 -53.91 -8.28
N ARG A 914 -5.02 -54.22 -9.58
CA ARG A 914 -4.05 -55.15 -10.22
C ARG A 914 -2.68 -54.50 -10.33
N ASP A 915 -2.60 -53.26 -10.78
CA ASP A 915 -1.33 -52.54 -10.95
C ASP A 915 -0.60 -52.32 -9.61
N PHE A 916 -1.37 -52.20 -8.52
CA PHE A 916 -0.87 -52.02 -7.16
C PHE A 916 -0.99 -53.30 -6.29
N ALA A 917 -1.09 -54.49 -6.90
CA ALA A 917 -1.29 -55.74 -6.16
C ALA A 917 -0.17 -56.06 -5.15
N GLY A 918 1.07 -55.64 -5.44
CA GLY A 918 2.24 -55.80 -4.56
C GLY A 918 2.39 -54.74 -3.48
N TYR A 919 1.55 -53.70 -3.45
CA TYR A 919 1.64 -52.62 -2.47
C TYR A 919 0.96 -52.98 -1.14
N GLY A 920 1.39 -52.30 -0.08
CA GLY A 920 0.92 -52.51 1.29
C GLY A 920 -0.56 -52.14 1.52
N HIS A 921 -1.04 -52.43 2.73
CA HIS A 921 -2.45 -52.28 3.11
C HIS A 921 -3.02 -50.88 2.84
N ASN A 922 -2.33 -49.82 3.25
CA ASN A 922 -2.82 -48.44 3.15
C ASN A 922 -3.14 -48.03 1.70
N VAL A 923 -2.24 -48.33 0.75
CA VAL A 923 -2.42 -48.04 -0.68
C VAL A 923 -3.63 -48.79 -1.23
N ARG A 924 -3.72 -50.09 -0.95
CA ARG A 924 -4.82 -50.93 -1.44
C ARG A 924 -6.17 -50.56 -0.81
N ALA A 925 -6.19 -50.19 0.47
CA ALA A 925 -7.39 -49.73 1.17
C ALA A 925 -7.94 -48.43 0.55
N LEU A 926 -7.08 -47.45 0.28
CA LEU A 926 -7.46 -46.21 -0.40
C LEU A 926 -7.99 -46.47 -1.82
N LEU A 927 -7.32 -47.33 -2.60
CA LEU A 927 -7.78 -47.70 -3.94
C LEU A 927 -9.14 -48.41 -3.90
N GLN A 928 -9.40 -49.25 -2.88
CA GLN A 928 -10.68 -49.95 -2.71
C GLN A 928 -11.87 -48.98 -2.52
N MET A 929 -11.61 -47.81 -1.91
CA MET A 929 -12.59 -46.75 -1.64
C MET A 929 -12.91 -45.89 -2.86
N THR A 930 -12.15 -46.02 -3.94
CA THR A 930 -12.43 -45.32 -5.21
C THR A 930 -13.69 -45.87 -5.89
N LYS A 931 -14.28 -45.10 -6.81
CA LYS A 931 -15.47 -45.52 -7.56
C LYS A 931 -15.13 -46.74 -8.44
N PRO A 932 -16.07 -47.66 -8.69
CA PRO A 932 -15.82 -48.82 -9.56
C PRO A 932 -15.36 -48.43 -10.97
N ASN A 933 -15.97 -47.38 -11.53
CA ASN A 933 -15.58 -46.77 -12.79
C ASN A 933 -14.66 -45.58 -12.50
N LEU A 934 -13.47 -45.61 -13.09
CA LEU A 934 -12.44 -44.59 -12.98
C LEU A 934 -12.06 -44.07 -14.36
N ASP A 935 -11.28 -43.00 -14.38
CA ASP A 935 -10.52 -42.58 -15.56
C ASP A 935 -9.04 -42.79 -15.28
N CYS A 936 -8.34 -43.32 -16.29
CA CYS A 936 -6.89 -43.44 -16.32
C CYS A 936 -6.33 -42.27 -17.15
N TRP A 937 -5.42 -41.52 -16.56
CA TRP A 937 -4.85 -40.30 -17.12
C TRP A 937 -3.41 -40.55 -17.54
N ALA A 938 -3.14 -40.54 -18.84
CA ALA A 938 -1.79 -40.63 -19.36
C ALA A 938 -1.01 -39.34 -19.07
N ILE A 939 0.23 -39.49 -18.61
CA ILE A 939 1.11 -38.38 -18.30
C ILE A 939 1.90 -38.03 -19.56
N PHE A 940 1.64 -36.85 -20.10
CA PHE A 940 2.34 -36.28 -21.25
C PHE A 940 3.15 -35.06 -20.81
N HIS A 941 4.25 -34.78 -21.48
CA HIS A 941 5.17 -33.68 -21.15
C HIS A 941 6.00 -33.26 -22.38
N LEU A 942 6.85 -32.26 -22.19
CA LEU A 942 7.76 -31.73 -23.23
C LEU A 942 9.25 -32.05 -22.95
N ALA A 943 9.58 -33.07 -22.14
CA ALA A 943 10.99 -33.33 -21.79
C ALA A 943 11.81 -33.86 -22.98
N ASP A 944 11.23 -34.74 -23.80
CA ASP A 944 11.97 -35.34 -24.92
C ASP A 944 12.19 -34.35 -26.06
N ASN A 945 11.23 -33.45 -26.24
CA ASN A 945 11.22 -32.44 -27.31
C ASN A 945 10.94 -31.05 -26.71
N PRO A 946 11.88 -30.47 -25.94
CA PRO A 946 11.70 -29.17 -25.32
C PRO A 946 11.53 -28.06 -26.37
N VAL A 947 10.87 -26.98 -25.99
CA VAL A 947 10.57 -25.88 -26.92
C VAL A 947 11.81 -25.00 -27.08
N PRO A 948 12.39 -24.85 -28.29
CA PRO A 948 13.65 -24.12 -28.47
C PRO A 948 13.63 -22.67 -27.98
N HIS A 949 12.53 -21.97 -28.28
CA HIS A 949 12.24 -20.59 -27.89
C HIS A 949 10.76 -20.46 -27.52
N PHE A 950 10.46 -19.77 -26.44
CA PHE A 950 9.09 -19.49 -26.05
C PHE A 950 8.44 -18.40 -26.90
N HIS A 951 9.20 -17.69 -27.74
CA HIS A 951 8.66 -16.60 -28.56
C HIS A 951 9.02 -16.72 -30.05
N LYS A 952 8.25 -16.00 -30.87
CA LYS A 952 8.55 -15.71 -32.28
C LYS A 952 7.97 -14.34 -32.64
N GLY A 953 8.83 -13.33 -32.71
CA GLY A 953 8.40 -11.95 -32.87
C GLY A 953 7.46 -11.53 -31.75
N ARG A 954 6.22 -11.18 -32.10
CA ARG A 954 5.16 -10.71 -31.17
C ARG A 954 4.19 -11.81 -30.74
N ILE A 955 4.63 -13.06 -30.78
CA ILE A 955 3.90 -14.22 -30.27
C ILE A 955 4.78 -14.88 -29.21
N VAL A 956 4.24 -15.19 -28.03
CA VAL A 956 4.95 -15.88 -26.94
C VAL A 956 4.10 -17.00 -26.35
N LEU A 957 4.74 -18.05 -25.84
CA LEU A 957 4.15 -19.19 -25.16
C LEU A 957 4.38 -19.05 -23.65
N SER A 958 3.38 -19.41 -22.85
CA SER A 958 3.50 -19.40 -21.38
C SER A 958 2.76 -20.60 -20.77
N GLY A 959 3.20 -21.03 -19.58
CA GLY A 959 2.64 -22.18 -18.89
C GLY A 959 2.86 -23.49 -19.66
N ASP A 960 1.89 -24.40 -19.59
CA ASP A 960 1.95 -25.71 -20.25
C ASP A 960 2.13 -25.64 -21.79
N ALA A 961 1.79 -24.50 -22.41
CA ALA A 961 2.08 -24.29 -23.83
C ALA A 961 3.59 -24.22 -24.11
N ALA A 962 4.39 -23.73 -23.16
CA ALA A 962 5.84 -23.60 -23.26
C ALA A 962 6.59 -24.77 -22.61
N HIS A 963 6.16 -25.23 -21.44
CA HIS A 963 6.94 -26.15 -20.60
C HIS A 963 6.07 -27.15 -19.82
N ALA A 964 5.04 -27.72 -20.46
CA ALA A 964 4.23 -28.79 -19.86
C ALA A 964 5.11 -29.90 -19.25
N THR A 965 4.92 -30.11 -17.96
CA THR A 965 5.73 -31.00 -17.14
C THR A 965 4.92 -32.19 -16.61
N SER A 966 5.62 -33.26 -16.25
CA SER A 966 5.00 -34.32 -15.45
C SER A 966 4.71 -33.81 -14.02
N PRO A 967 3.65 -34.26 -13.35
CA PRO A 967 3.15 -33.61 -12.15
C PRO A 967 3.92 -33.94 -10.86
N HIS A 968 5.02 -34.69 -10.93
CA HIS A 968 5.67 -35.29 -9.75
C HIS A 968 6.25 -34.26 -8.76
N HIS A 969 6.65 -33.08 -9.23
CA HIS A 969 7.04 -31.97 -8.34
C HIS A 969 5.85 -31.17 -7.79
N GLY A 970 4.67 -31.29 -8.39
CA GLY A 970 3.52 -30.42 -8.09
C GLY A 970 3.74 -28.94 -8.45
N ALA A 971 4.76 -28.60 -9.24
CA ALA A 971 5.22 -27.22 -9.45
C ALA A 971 4.87 -26.62 -10.83
N GLY A 972 4.18 -27.34 -11.72
CA GLY A 972 3.83 -26.85 -13.06
C GLY A 972 2.95 -25.59 -13.03
N ALA A 973 1.88 -25.62 -12.21
CA ALA A 973 1.02 -24.45 -12.02
C ALA A 973 1.77 -23.30 -11.35
N GLY A 974 2.64 -23.59 -10.38
CA GLY A 974 3.48 -22.58 -9.74
C GLY A 974 4.41 -21.88 -10.73
N LEU A 975 5.04 -22.63 -11.64
CA LEU A 975 5.89 -22.08 -12.69
C LEU A 975 5.11 -21.19 -13.67
N CYS A 976 3.86 -21.55 -13.99
CA CYS A 976 2.97 -20.70 -14.80
C CYS A 976 2.64 -19.36 -14.12
N ILE A 977 2.53 -19.34 -12.79
CA ILE A 977 2.29 -18.10 -12.03
C ILE A 977 3.57 -17.25 -12.01
N GLU A 978 4.75 -17.87 -11.87
CA GLU A 978 6.03 -17.15 -12.03
C GLU A 978 6.17 -16.50 -13.42
N ASP A 979 5.78 -17.22 -14.48
CA ASP A 979 5.76 -16.69 -15.83
C ASP A 979 4.82 -15.48 -15.94
N SER A 980 3.64 -15.58 -15.34
CA SER A 980 2.65 -14.51 -15.33
C SER A 980 3.19 -13.27 -14.62
N ALA A 981 3.86 -13.43 -13.47
CA ALA A 981 4.49 -12.34 -12.73
C ALA A 981 5.60 -11.66 -13.56
N THR A 982 6.45 -12.46 -14.20
CA THR A 982 7.54 -11.97 -15.05
C THR A 982 6.99 -11.19 -16.26
N LEU A 983 6.02 -11.78 -16.97
CA LEU A 983 5.45 -11.18 -18.17
C LEU A 983 4.66 -9.90 -17.84
N ALA A 984 3.90 -9.89 -16.75
CA ALA A 984 3.20 -8.69 -16.26
C ALA A 984 4.19 -7.57 -15.89
N THR A 985 5.31 -7.92 -15.24
CA THR A 985 6.37 -6.94 -14.91
C THR A 985 6.98 -6.33 -16.17
N LEU A 986 7.33 -7.16 -17.15
CA LEU A 986 7.95 -6.69 -18.40
C LEU A 986 6.99 -5.85 -19.25
N LEU A 987 5.73 -6.27 -19.38
CA LEU A 987 4.70 -5.54 -20.15
C LEU A 987 4.32 -4.21 -19.51
N ALA A 988 4.45 -4.09 -18.18
CA ALA A 988 4.18 -2.86 -17.44
C ALA A 988 5.38 -1.91 -17.37
N ASP A 989 6.53 -2.26 -17.95
CA ASP A 989 7.72 -1.42 -17.89
C ASP A 989 7.52 -0.11 -18.70
N PRO A 990 7.88 1.07 -18.14
CA PRO A 990 7.72 2.36 -18.83
C PRO A 990 8.48 2.51 -20.15
N GLY A 991 9.52 1.69 -20.36
CA GLY A 991 10.28 1.62 -21.62
C GLY A 991 9.51 0.95 -22.76
N VAL A 992 8.39 0.27 -22.46
CA VAL A 992 7.54 -0.39 -23.45
C VAL A 992 6.45 0.59 -23.88
N GLN A 993 6.62 1.24 -25.04
CA GLN A 993 5.72 2.31 -25.49
C GLN A 993 5.02 2.01 -26.82
N SER A 994 5.46 0.99 -27.55
CA SER A 994 5.05 0.72 -28.92
C SER A 994 4.96 -0.78 -29.23
N PRO A 995 4.15 -1.21 -30.23
CA PRO A 995 4.06 -2.61 -30.63
C PRO A 995 5.39 -3.30 -30.99
N PRO A 996 6.39 -2.63 -31.59
CA PRO A 996 7.72 -3.21 -31.79
C PRO A 996 8.45 -3.59 -30.49
N ASP A 997 8.22 -2.86 -29.40
CA ASP A 997 8.83 -3.16 -28.09
C ASP A 997 8.37 -4.53 -27.56
N LEU A 998 7.16 -4.96 -27.94
CA LEU A 998 6.58 -6.25 -27.50
C LEU A 998 7.40 -7.46 -27.96
N ALA A 999 8.09 -7.37 -29.11
CA ALA A 999 8.99 -8.43 -29.55
C ALA A 999 10.20 -8.57 -28.62
N VAL A 1000 10.76 -7.44 -28.18
CA VAL A 1000 11.90 -7.40 -27.23
C VAL A 1000 11.47 -7.86 -25.85
N VAL A 1001 10.25 -7.51 -25.42
CA VAL A 1001 9.64 -8.02 -24.18
C VAL A 1001 9.54 -9.54 -24.20
N PHE A 1002 9.03 -10.12 -25.29
CA PHE A 1002 8.88 -11.57 -25.40
C PHE A 1002 10.20 -12.32 -25.56
N GLU A 1003 11.18 -11.71 -26.22
CA GLU A 1003 12.55 -12.23 -26.24
C GLU A 1003 13.18 -12.22 -24.85
N THR A 1004 13.02 -11.14 -24.11
CA THR A 1004 13.52 -11.02 -22.73
C THR A 1004 12.85 -12.03 -21.81
N PHE A 1005 11.54 -12.24 -21.97
CA PHE A 1005 10.80 -13.28 -21.25
C PHE A 1005 11.36 -14.69 -21.54
N ASP A 1006 11.61 -15.02 -22.82
CA ASP A 1006 12.24 -16.29 -23.21
C ASP A 1006 13.61 -16.48 -22.52
N GLN A 1007 14.47 -15.46 -22.58
CA GLN A 1007 15.80 -15.50 -21.96
C GLN A 1007 15.73 -15.69 -20.43
N ALA A 1008 14.77 -15.04 -19.76
CA ALA A 1008 14.63 -15.12 -18.32
C ALA A 1008 14.01 -16.45 -17.82
N ARG A 1009 13.15 -17.09 -18.63
CA ARG A 1009 12.28 -18.18 -18.16
C ARG A 1009 12.58 -19.54 -18.75
N ARG A 1010 13.12 -19.62 -19.97
CA ARG A 1010 13.26 -20.87 -20.72
C ARG A 1010 14.06 -21.93 -19.97
N ASP A 1011 15.24 -21.57 -19.48
CA ASP A 1011 16.14 -22.54 -18.84
C ASP A 1011 15.53 -23.11 -17.56
N ARG A 1012 14.84 -22.27 -16.77
CA ARG A 1012 14.12 -22.71 -15.57
C ARG A 1012 12.94 -23.62 -15.92
N GLY A 1013 12.19 -23.30 -16.96
CA GLY A 1013 11.09 -24.14 -17.44
C GLY A 1013 11.56 -25.50 -17.92
N HIS A 1014 12.61 -25.54 -18.75
CA HIS A 1014 13.22 -26.79 -19.19
C HIS A 1014 13.79 -27.61 -18.04
N TRP A 1015 14.48 -26.95 -17.10
CA TRP A 1015 15.00 -27.62 -15.92
C TRP A 1015 13.86 -28.26 -15.10
N LEU A 1016 12.74 -27.57 -14.90
CA LEU A 1016 11.61 -28.13 -14.15
C LEU A 1016 11.04 -29.37 -14.83
N VAL A 1017 10.88 -29.33 -16.16
CA VAL A 1017 10.35 -30.46 -16.95
C VAL A 1017 11.22 -31.70 -16.80
N GLN A 1018 12.55 -31.55 -16.96
CA GLN A 1018 13.52 -32.63 -16.78
C GLN A 1018 13.55 -33.12 -15.32
N SER A 1019 13.53 -32.19 -14.37
CA SER A 1019 13.57 -32.47 -12.94
C SER A 1019 12.34 -33.24 -12.46
N SER A 1020 11.16 -32.95 -13.03
CA SER A 1020 9.92 -33.64 -12.69
C SER A 1020 9.90 -35.09 -13.19
N GLN A 1021 10.47 -35.35 -14.37
CA GLN A 1021 10.64 -36.71 -14.88
C GLN A 1021 11.58 -37.52 -13.98
N PHE A 1022 12.70 -36.92 -13.57
CA PHE A 1022 13.64 -37.55 -12.65
C PHE A 1022 12.98 -37.90 -11.31
N ILE A 1023 12.24 -36.96 -10.70
CA ILE A 1023 11.59 -37.20 -9.40
C ILE A 1023 10.50 -38.26 -9.48
N GLY A 1024 9.72 -38.31 -10.58
CA GLY A 1024 8.79 -39.42 -10.80
C GLY A 1024 9.50 -40.78 -10.81
N ASN A 1025 10.67 -40.86 -11.44
CA ASN A 1025 11.48 -42.09 -11.39
C ASN A 1025 12.06 -42.36 -10.00
N ALA A 1026 12.35 -41.34 -9.20
CA ALA A 1026 12.85 -41.52 -7.83
C ALA A 1026 11.76 -42.09 -6.89
N TYR A 1027 10.52 -41.60 -6.99
CA TYR A 1027 9.38 -42.14 -6.25
C TYR A 1027 9.10 -43.60 -6.59
N GLU A 1028 9.45 -44.01 -7.80
CA GLU A 1028 9.17 -45.33 -8.34
C GLU A 1028 10.37 -46.29 -8.29
N TRP A 1029 11.46 -45.87 -7.65
CA TRP A 1029 12.74 -46.60 -7.56
C TRP A 1029 13.40 -46.94 -8.91
N LEU A 1030 13.09 -46.16 -9.94
CA LEU A 1030 13.63 -46.28 -11.30
C LEU A 1030 14.74 -45.26 -11.60
N ALA A 1031 14.98 -44.29 -10.70
CA ALA A 1031 16.01 -43.28 -10.90
C ALA A 1031 17.42 -43.89 -10.83
N GLU A 1032 18.20 -43.69 -11.89
CA GLU A 1032 19.59 -44.16 -12.01
C GLU A 1032 20.46 -43.60 -10.87
N GLY A 1033 21.27 -44.46 -10.24
CA GLY A 1033 22.15 -44.08 -9.12
C GLY A 1033 21.47 -43.93 -7.75
N VAL A 1034 20.13 -43.89 -7.70
CA VAL A 1034 19.32 -43.71 -6.48
C VAL A 1034 18.66 -45.04 -6.05
N GLY A 1035 17.87 -45.65 -6.93
CA GLY A 1035 17.14 -46.90 -6.62
C GLY A 1035 16.19 -46.76 -5.42
N LYS A 1036 16.21 -47.75 -4.51
CA LYS A 1036 15.39 -47.83 -3.28
C LYS A 1036 15.99 -47.04 -2.08
N ASP A 1037 17.17 -46.44 -2.22
CA ASP A 1037 17.86 -45.79 -1.10
C ASP A 1037 17.13 -44.50 -0.66
N PHE A 1038 16.36 -44.58 0.44
CA PHE A 1038 15.55 -43.46 0.94
C PHE A 1038 16.39 -42.23 1.27
N LYS A 1039 17.64 -42.38 1.70
CA LYS A 1039 18.48 -41.23 2.02
C LYS A 1039 18.85 -40.46 0.75
N LYS A 1040 19.24 -41.19 -0.30
CA LYS A 1040 19.50 -40.58 -1.61
C LYS A 1040 18.26 -39.96 -2.24
N ILE A 1041 17.09 -40.60 -2.08
CA ILE A 1041 15.81 -40.05 -2.55
C ILE A 1041 15.52 -38.73 -1.82
N GLU A 1042 15.63 -38.71 -0.49
CA GLU A 1042 15.43 -37.52 0.35
C GLU A 1042 16.36 -36.37 -0.06
N ASP A 1043 17.67 -36.64 -0.18
CA ASP A 1043 18.66 -35.62 -0.52
C ASP A 1043 18.36 -34.99 -1.90
N GLU A 1044 17.93 -35.81 -2.86
CA GLU A 1044 17.63 -35.34 -4.21
C GLU A 1044 16.30 -34.57 -4.30
N ILE A 1045 15.30 -34.96 -3.50
CA ILE A 1045 14.07 -34.18 -3.33
C ILE A 1045 14.38 -32.82 -2.69
N ASN A 1046 15.12 -32.78 -1.59
CA ASN A 1046 15.48 -31.54 -0.91
C ASN A 1046 16.25 -30.59 -1.83
N ARG A 1047 17.24 -31.11 -2.56
CA ARG A 1047 18.04 -30.32 -3.50
C ARG A 1047 17.18 -29.71 -4.60
N ARG A 1048 16.32 -30.51 -5.24
CA ARG A 1048 15.46 -30.05 -6.36
C ARG A 1048 14.33 -29.15 -5.88
N ASN A 1049 13.69 -29.47 -4.76
CA ASN A 1049 12.66 -28.61 -4.16
C ASN A 1049 13.24 -27.26 -3.74
N GLY A 1050 14.48 -27.22 -3.23
CA GLY A 1050 15.17 -25.97 -2.93
C GLY A 1050 15.33 -25.07 -4.14
N ILE A 1051 15.68 -25.63 -5.31
CA ILE A 1051 15.78 -24.88 -6.58
C ILE A 1051 14.42 -24.34 -7.04
N ILE A 1052 13.33 -25.02 -6.72
CA ILE A 1052 11.97 -24.58 -7.06
C ILE A 1052 11.49 -23.51 -6.08
N ALA A 1053 11.46 -23.84 -4.79
CA ALA A 1053 10.75 -23.12 -3.75
C ALA A 1053 11.50 -21.92 -3.15
N ASN A 1054 12.84 -21.92 -3.18
CA ASN A 1054 13.66 -20.87 -2.55
C ASN A 1054 14.01 -19.73 -3.51
N VAL A 1055 13.34 -19.63 -4.67
CA VAL A 1055 13.54 -18.51 -5.59
C VAL A 1055 12.86 -17.26 -5.03
N ASP A 1056 13.61 -16.16 -5.00
CA ASP A 1056 13.08 -14.84 -4.75
C ASP A 1056 12.42 -14.31 -6.02
N ILE A 1057 11.08 -14.33 -6.04
CA ILE A 1057 10.30 -13.93 -7.21
C ILE A 1057 10.43 -12.43 -7.50
N GLU A 1058 10.54 -11.58 -6.48
CA GLU A 1058 10.66 -10.13 -6.69
C GLU A 1058 11.98 -9.82 -7.38
N ARG A 1059 13.07 -10.40 -6.87
CA ARG A 1059 14.39 -10.27 -7.49
C ARG A 1059 14.41 -10.84 -8.91
N MET A 1060 13.78 -11.99 -9.15
CA MET A 1060 13.68 -12.58 -10.49
C MET A 1060 12.96 -11.65 -11.48
N CYS A 1061 11.89 -10.99 -11.05
CA CYS A 1061 11.16 -10.02 -11.88
C CYS A 1061 12.01 -8.76 -12.15
N GLU A 1062 12.75 -8.28 -11.16
CA GLU A 1062 13.66 -7.14 -11.32
C GLU A 1062 14.84 -7.48 -12.25
N ASP A 1063 15.44 -8.67 -12.11
CA ASP A 1063 16.51 -9.13 -13.01
C ASP A 1063 16.02 -9.21 -14.46
N ALA A 1064 14.79 -9.67 -14.69
CA ALA A 1064 14.15 -9.66 -16.01
C ALA A 1064 13.94 -8.23 -16.54
N ARG A 1065 13.54 -7.30 -15.68
CA ARG A 1065 13.37 -5.89 -16.02
C ARG A 1065 14.69 -5.21 -16.39
N VAL A 1066 15.76 -5.49 -15.65
CA VAL A 1066 17.13 -5.02 -15.97
C VAL A 1066 17.58 -5.60 -17.32
N LEU A 1067 17.29 -6.87 -17.58
CA LEU A 1067 17.58 -7.50 -18.87
C LEU A 1067 16.80 -6.84 -20.02
N LEU A 1068 15.54 -6.45 -19.80
CA LEU A 1068 14.73 -5.72 -20.78
C LEU A 1068 15.40 -4.41 -21.19
N GLY A 1069 15.84 -3.60 -20.22
CA GLY A 1069 16.53 -2.34 -20.50
C GLY A 1069 17.76 -2.55 -21.41
N ARG A 1070 18.56 -3.59 -21.14
CA ARG A 1070 19.71 -3.94 -21.99
C ARG A 1070 19.31 -4.38 -23.40
N ASN A 1071 18.22 -5.12 -23.53
CA ASN A 1071 17.76 -5.62 -24.84
C ASN A 1071 17.11 -4.49 -25.67
N VAL A 1072 16.41 -3.55 -25.03
CA VAL A 1072 15.91 -2.33 -25.68
C VAL A 1072 17.08 -1.48 -26.17
N ASP A 1073 18.10 -1.23 -25.34
CA ASP A 1073 19.31 -0.48 -25.73
C ASP A 1073 20.06 -1.12 -26.90
N LYS A 1074 20.14 -2.46 -26.93
CA LYS A 1074 20.78 -3.19 -28.05
C LYS A 1074 20.00 -3.01 -29.35
N ARG A 1075 18.67 -3.07 -29.30
CA ARG A 1075 17.81 -2.83 -30.46
C ARG A 1075 18.04 -1.43 -31.00
N ASP A 1076 18.00 -0.42 -30.14
CA ASP A 1076 18.13 0.99 -30.54
C ASP A 1076 19.51 1.33 -31.12
N LYS A 1077 20.54 0.51 -30.83
CA LYS A 1077 21.87 0.60 -31.46
C LYS A 1077 22.01 -0.17 -32.78
N SER A 1078 21.07 -1.07 -33.07
CA SER A 1078 21.06 -1.92 -34.27
C SER A 1078 20.15 -1.40 -35.39
N VAL A 1079 19.31 -0.41 -35.06
CA VAL A 1079 18.50 0.41 -35.99
C VAL A 1079 19.29 1.67 -36.33
#